data_AF-A0A5Q4ED95-F1
#
_entry.id   AF-A0A5Q4ED95-F1
#
_cell.length_a   1.000
_cell.length_b   1.000
_cell.length_c   1.000
_cell.angle_alpha   90.00
_cell.angle_beta   90.00
_cell.angle_gamma   90.00
#
_symmetry.space_group_name_H-M   'P 1'
#
loop_
_entity.id
_entity.type
_entity.pdbx_description
1 polymer ?
#
loop_
_entity_poly.entity_id
_entity_poly.type
_entity_poly.pdbx_seq_one_letter_code
_entity_poly.pdbx_strand_id
1 'polypeptide(L)'
;MGIGVLIAALTWGQPAQAAESHPLLTVDLLRQRLAAPVQREGRPTLDLRNYTIDLRADSALTDSFYRLLSSGLQRPATAPTLDLSYAVVQGDLDLQRLGQREPLYGNNLSPLLSEAGQAQLKRDRTRLLQLNRLSQSLLIQGQNSSQQIYVFKAPLVAVQTRFTGAVQGGDTFFLGRVLASGAVFDQGLSVAGARFNRAVDFSGADFRQGVQAKGSLFFETTRFDQGQFRSGANFQGAEFKANANFSRAVLAGETNFSRAQWQGVADFARTTWQSTAFFMRSYFARALFFTEARFDGPLVLRQTRFGEPVNLRNVMLGSEIDLGDALFPPSAYLNVAGMEFSLEQTQILGTPGKIGRVFSVPQLAGNETLLRNLERNFRRLEQISDANYIAYTAERLRLKAWQQRLLGTNINTAPVAALVRVGFTEAQAMAVVQQRQTQPFIGIEGVLGVAGVDLAAYVKVRDRIFALNAFPLTRRLTLALQWLWLGGLVVLSRYGTSFGLTFGLGLVAIPTFALMFWLVDRYRRRRMPPILPPLAEGLWLGGGCAVLLGLGLNALRSADYPLLALGFLSVLLVPVPALLIGLVLKQGRYHDLMDESYFVEDGSLRQLRLLIARLPVIPKFPFFRDRYTYLLLDRRWNWLNYLDFSINNWLKFGFNDIRLRDQHVPGLITALVWYQWGLGLLYTALLLWTLSRTIPGLNLLIYF
;
A
#
# COMPACT_ATOMS: atom_id res chain seq x y z
N MET A 1 -37.46 4.55 -14.60
CA MET A 1 -37.27 3.88 -15.91
C MET A 1 -36.16 2.87 -15.75
N GLY A 2 -36.53 1.59 -15.60
CA GLY A 2 -35.61 0.50 -15.31
C GLY A 2 -34.87 0.07 -16.57
N ILE A 3 -33.54 0.08 -16.52
CA ILE A 3 -32.70 -0.54 -17.53
C ILE A 3 -32.40 -1.94 -17.00
N GLY A 4 -33.19 -2.91 -17.46
CA GLY A 4 -32.91 -4.33 -17.27
C GLY A 4 -31.66 -4.69 -18.06
N VAL A 5 -30.59 -5.04 -17.36
CA VAL A 5 -29.37 -5.60 -17.95
C VAL A 5 -29.68 -7.03 -18.36
N LEU A 6 -29.83 -7.24 -19.67
CA LEU A 6 -29.82 -8.54 -20.32
C LEU A 6 -28.46 -9.22 -20.03
N ILE A 7 -28.47 -10.18 -19.11
CA ILE A 7 -27.40 -11.15 -18.96
C ILE A 7 -27.48 -12.06 -20.19
N ALA A 8 -26.67 -11.75 -21.20
CA ALA A 8 -26.39 -12.68 -22.27
C ALA A 8 -25.59 -13.85 -21.66
N ALA A 9 -26.29 -14.92 -21.32
CA ALA A 9 -25.69 -16.23 -21.15
C ALA A 9 -25.08 -16.61 -22.51
N LEU A 10 -23.80 -16.30 -22.69
CA LEU A 10 -22.96 -16.91 -23.72
C LEU A 10 -22.79 -18.38 -23.33
N THR A 11 -23.82 -19.16 -23.62
CA THR A 11 -23.69 -20.60 -23.83
C THR A 11 -22.76 -20.76 -25.02
N TRP A 12 -21.47 -20.98 -24.76
CA TRP A 12 -20.64 -21.65 -25.75
C TRP A 12 -21.29 -23.00 -26.02
N GLY A 13 -22.08 -23.05 -27.10
CA GLY A 13 -22.48 -24.30 -27.71
C GLY A 13 -21.20 -25.07 -27.95
N GLN A 14 -21.00 -26.13 -27.16
CA GLN A 14 -19.97 -27.09 -27.47
C GLN A 14 -20.28 -27.62 -28.87
N PRO A 15 -19.34 -27.61 -29.83
CA PRO A 15 -19.49 -28.51 -30.95
C PRO A 15 -19.61 -29.90 -30.32
N ALA A 16 -20.70 -30.61 -30.64
CA ALA A 16 -20.86 -32.00 -30.26
C ALA A 16 -19.59 -32.73 -30.68
N GLN A 17 -18.72 -33.03 -29.71
CA GLN A 17 -17.55 -33.85 -29.94
C GLN A 17 -18.10 -35.20 -30.39
N ALA A 18 -17.85 -35.52 -31.66
CA ALA A 18 -17.89 -36.89 -32.12
C ALA A 18 -17.17 -37.74 -31.07
N ALA A 19 -17.85 -38.76 -30.54
CA ALA A 19 -17.29 -39.64 -29.55
C ALA A 19 -16.02 -40.29 -30.13
N GLU A 20 -14.86 -39.71 -29.86
CA GLU A 20 -13.57 -40.34 -30.14
C GLU A 20 -13.55 -41.63 -29.35
N SER A 21 -13.71 -42.75 -30.05
CA SER A 21 -13.65 -44.08 -29.48
C SER A 21 -12.21 -44.37 -29.07
N HIS A 22 -11.82 -43.93 -27.87
CA HIS A 22 -10.53 -44.24 -27.30
C HIS A 22 -10.40 -45.76 -27.09
N PRO A 23 -9.46 -46.45 -27.76
CA PRO A 23 -9.27 -47.89 -27.59
C PRO A 23 -8.97 -48.24 -26.13
N LEU A 24 -9.48 -49.40 -25.67
CA LEU A 24 -9.21 -49.89 -24.32
C LEU A 24 -7.76 -50.39 -24.21
N LEU A 25 -7.05 -49.96 -23.17
CA LEU A 25 -5.73 -50.50 -22.86
C LEU A 25 -5.88 -51.94 -22.33
N THR A 26 -5.18 -52.89 -22.94
CA THR A 26 -5.10 -54.28 -22.44
C THR A 26 -3.77 -54.54 -21.72
N VAL A 27 -3.72 -55.56 -20.87
CA VAL A 27 -2.50 -55.92 -20.11
C VAL A 27 -1.35 -56.31 -21.04
N ASP A 28 -1.64 -57.01 -22.14
CA ASP A 28 -0.63 -57.42 -23.13
C ASP A 28 -0.05 -56.22 -23.88
N LEU A 29 -0.91 -55.26 -24.26
CA LEU A 29 -0.46 -54.03 -24.89
C LEU A 29 0.42 -53.20 -23.95
N LEU A 30 0.04 -53.11 -22.67
CA LEU A 30 0.86 -52.44 -21.65
C LEU A 30 2.23 -53.10 -21.50
N ARG A 31 2.31 -54.45 -21.48
CA ARG A 31 3.58 -55.19 -21.47
C ARG A 31 4.42 -54.90 -22.71
N GLN A 32 3.80 -54.88 -23.89
CA GLN A 32 4.50 -54.58 -25.14
C GLN A 32 5.10 -53.16 -25.14
N ARG A 33 4.33 -52.16 -24.68
CA ARG A 33 4.79 -50.77 -24.57
C ARG A 33 5.89 -50.60 -23.52
N LEU A 34 5.83 -51.35 -22.42
CA LEU A 34 6.90 -51.37 -21.40
C LEU A 34 8.19 -52.02 -21.92
N ALA A 35 8.10 -53.03 -22.78
CA ALA A 35 9.26 -53.71 -23.37
C ALA A 35 9.98 -52.85 -24.43
N ALA A 36 9.24 -52.02 -25.18
CA ALA A 36 9.77 -51.16 -26.24
C ALA A 36 9.29 -49.70 -26.10
N PRO A 37 9.87 -48.92 -25.15
CA PRO A 37 9.50 -47.52 -24.97
C PRO A 37 9.90 -46.65 -26.17
N VAL A 38 9.04 -45.72 -26.55
CA VAL A 38 9.26 -44.81 -27.69
C VAL A 38 10.20 -43.70 -27.27
N GLN A 39 11.16 -43.34 -28.14
CA GLN A 39 12.01 -42.17 -27.89
C GLN A 39 11.24 -40.90 -28.27
N ARG A 40 10.99 -40.02 -27.29
CA ARG A 40 10.47 -38.65 -27.51
C ARG A 40 11.33 -37.67 -26.75
N GLU A 41 11.68 -36.55 -27.40
CA GLU A 41 12.54 -35.51 -26.82
C GLU A 41 13.87 -36.06 -26.24
N GLY A 42 14.42 -37.10 -26.87
CA GLY A 42 15.66 -37.75 -26.43
C GLY A 42 15.54 -38.58 -25.15
N ARG A 43 14.32 -38.94 -24.72
CA ARG A 43 14.07 -39.80 -23.56
C ARG A 43 13.12 -40.97 -23.89
N PRO A 44 13.35 -42.15 -23.29
CA PRO A 44 12.41 -43.26 -23.40
C PRO A 44 11.08 -42.86 -22.74
N THR A 45 9.98 -43.08 -23.44
CA THR A 45 8.63 -42.68 -23.05
C THR A 45 7.69 -43.86 -23.19
N LEU A 46 6.97 -44.17 -22.12
CA LEU A 46 5.85 -45.09 -22.13
C LEU A 46 4.62 -44.35 -22.66
N ASP A 47 4.40 -44.47 -23.96
CA ASP A 47 3.29 -43.82 -24.66
C ASP A 47 1.98 -44.58 -24.42
N LEU A 48 1.08 -44.00 -23.63
CA LEU A 48 -0.29 -44.46 -23.37
C LEU A 48 -1.32 -43.41 -23.81
N ARG A 49 -0.98 -42.60 -24.81
CA ARG A 49 -1.85 -41.54 -25.31
C ARG A 49 -3.09 -42.07 -26.02
N ASN A 50 -4.19 -41.31 -25.94
CA ASN A 50 -5.47 -41.62 -26.59
C ASN A 50 -6.12 -42.96 -26.18
N TYR A 51 -5.67 -43.60 -25.10
CA TYR A 51 -6.27 -44.86 -24.61
C TYR A 51 -7.28 -44.62 -23.49
N THR A 52 -8.25 -45.53 -23.38
CA THR A 52 -9.07 -45.67 -22.17
C THR A 52 -8.35 -46.64 -21.22
N ILE A 53 -7.98 -46.15 -20.03
CA ILE A 53 -7.30 -46.93 -18.99
C ILE A 53 -8.32 -47.23 -17.89
N ASP A 54 -8.79 -48.46 -17.81
CA ASP A 54 -9.79 -48.87 -16.82
C ASP A 54 -9.15 -49.38 -15.52
N LEU A 55 -9.14 -48.52 -14.50
CA LEU A 55 -8.64 -48.76 -13.13
C LEU A 55 -9.77 -48.93 -12.10
N ARG A 56 -11.00 -49.22 -12.53
CA ARG A 56 -12.09 -49.54 -11.60
C ARG A 56 -11.78 -50.83 -10.84
N ALA A 57 -12.35 -50.98 -9.63
CA ALA A 57 -12.06 -52.12 -8.75
C ALA A 57 -12.32 -53.49 -9.42
N ASP A 58 -13.30 -53.56 -10.32
CA ASP A 58 -13.72 -54.79 -11.00
C ASP A 58 -12.90 -55.10 -12.29
N SER A 59 -11.96 -54.22 -12.67
CA SER A 59 -11.16 -54.37 -13.89
C SER A 59 -9.94 -55.28 -13.64
N ALA A 60 -9.74 -56.26 -14.53
CA ALA A 60 -8.56 -57.13 -14.52
C ALA A 60 -7.23 -56.37 -14.76
N LEU A 61 -7.31 -55.15 -15.29
CA LEU A 61 -6.13 -54.32 -15.57
C LEU A 61 -5.58 -53.66 -14.30
N THR A 62 -6.41 -53.33 -13.31
CA THR A 62 -6.04 -52.48 -12.17
C THR A 62 -4.81 -52.98 -11.41
N ASP A 63 -4.82 -54.22 -10.92
CA ASP A 63 -3.68 -54.77 -10.16
C ASP A 63 -2.46 -55.06 -11.03
N SER A 64 -2.69 -55.37 -12.30
CA SER A 64 -1.62 -55.61 -13.28
C SER A 64 -0.93 -54.30 -13.66
N PHE A 65 -1.70 -53.21 -13.78
CA PHE A 65 -1.23 -51.87 -14.13
C PHE A 65 -0.24 -51.35 -13.09
N TYR A 66 -0.61 -51.35 -11.81
CA TYR A 66 0.26 -50.88 -10.74
C TYR A 66 1.52 -51.74 -10.59
N ARG A 67 1.42 -53.07 -10.70
CA ARG A 67 2.60 -53.98 -10.64
C ARG A 67 3.54 -53.79 -11.82
N LEU A 68 3.03 -53.73 -13.04
CA LEU A 68 3.85 -53.59 -14.24
C LEU A 68 4.53 -52.22 -14.28
N LEU A 69 3.79 -51.14 -14.02
CA LEU A 69 4.34 -49.79 -14.02
C LEU A 69 5.33 -49.54 -12.88
N SER A 70 5.05 -50.02 -11.66
CA SER A 70 6.03 -49.90 -10.56
C SER A 70 7.36 -50.57 -10.94
N SER A 71 7.32 -51.79 -11.50
CA SER A 71 8.55 -52.47 -11.94
C SER A 71 9.29 -51.77 -13.09
N GLY A 72 8.56 -51.14 -14.02
CA GLY A 72 9.12 -50.49 -15.19
C GLY A 72 9.67 -49.08 -14.92
N LEU A 73 8.96 -48.29 -14.10
CA LEU A 73 9.29 -46.90 -13.79
C LEU A 73 10.39 -46.77 -12.71
N GLN A 74 10.74 -47.87 -12.02
CA GLN A 74 11.73 -47.87 -10.93
C GLN A 74 13.18 -48.16 -11.37
N ARG A 75 13.44 -48.45 -12.65
CA ARG A 75 14.80 -48.78 -13.14
C ARG A 75 15.74 -47.55 -13.12
N PRO A 76 16.97 -47.68 -12.57
CA PRO A 76 17.79 -46.54 -12.13
C PRO A 76 18.43 -45.68 -13.22
N ALA A 77 18.63 -46.16 -14.45
CA ALA A 77 19.43 -45.43 -15.45
C ALA A 77 18.61 -44.44 -16.30
N THR A 78 17.34 -44.73 -16.59
CA THR A 78 16.42 -43.86 -17.37
C THR A 78 14.97 -44.29 -17.11
N ALA A 79 14.36 -43.86 -16.00
CA ALA A 79 12.94 -44.10 -15.78
C ALA A 79 12.15 -43.49 -16.96
N PRO A 80 11.41 -44.29 -17.75
CA PRO A 80 10.73 -43.77 -18.92
C PRO A 80 9.63 -42.79 -18.50
N THR A 81 9.43 -41.74 -19.28
CA THR A 81 8.33 -40.79 -19.06
C THR A 81 7.00 -41.51 -19.19
N LEU A 82 6.09 -41.34 -18.23
CA LEU A 82 4.73 -41.87 -18.31
C LEU A 82 3.86 -40.84 -19.04
N ASP A 83 3.47 -41.12 -20.29
CA ASP A 83 2.67 -40.22 -21.13
C ASP A 83 1.24 -40.73 -21.27
N LEU A 84 0.33 -40.11 -20.52
CA LEU A 84 -1.12 -40.32 -20.50
C LEU A 84 -1.87 -39.26 -21.31
N SER A 85 -1.19 -38.47 -22.15
CA SER A 85 -1.83 -37.33 -22.83
C SER A 85 -3.03 -37.78 -23.66
N TYR A 86 -4.14 -37.03 -23.61
CA TYR A 86 -5.40 -37.36 -24.31
C TYR A 86 -6.03 -38.70 -23.89
N ALA A 87 -5.57 -39.33 -22.82
CA ALA A 87 -6.16 -40.57 -22.32
C ALA A 87 -7.41 -40.31 -21.46
N VAL A 88 -8.24 -41.33 -21.31
CA VAL A 88 -9.36 -41.36 -20.35
C VAL A 88 -9.03 -42.40 -19.29
N VAL A 89 -8.69 -41.96 -18.08
CA VAL A 89 -8.41 -42.83 -16.94
C VAL A 89 -9.69 -43.00 -16.14
N GLN A 90 -10.23 -44.23 -16.14
CA GLN A 90 -11.44 -44.58 -15.44
C GLN A 90 -11.14 -45.18 -14.07
N GLY A 91 -11.79 -44.71 -13.01
CA GLY A 91 -11.51 -45.15 -11.63
C GLY A 91 -10.36 -44.36 -10.99
N ASP A 92 -9.98 -44.77 -9.78
CA ASP A 92 -9.02 -44.03 -8.95
C ASP A 92 -7.58 -44.30 -9.40
N LEU A 93 -6.82 -43.22 -9.56
CA LEU A 93 -5.40 -43.27 -9.89
C LEU A 93 -4.57 -42.96 -8.65
N ASP A 94 -3.92 -43.98 -8.08
CA ASP A 94 -3.04 -43.86 -6.94
C ASP A 94 -1.56 -43.83 -7.38
N LEU A 95 -1.01 -42.61 -7.44
CA LEU A 95 0.39 -42.36 -7.77
C LEU A 95 1.35 -42.87 -6.68
N GLN A 96 0.88 -43.08 -5.44
CA GLN A 96 1.72 -43.65 -4.37
C GLN A 96 2.08 -45.10 -4.68
N ARG A 97 1.13 -45.89 -5.22
CA ARG A 97 1.35 -47.29 -5.62
C ARG A 97 2.33 -47.44 -6.78
N LEU A 98 2.54 -46.39 -7.55
CA LEU A 98 3.55 -46.35 -8.62
C LEU A 98 4.94 -45.95 -8.09
N GLY A 99 5.00 -45.32 -6.92
CA GLY A 99 6.23 -44.89 -6.27
C GLY A 99 6.95 -46.00 -5.50
N GLN A 100 8.25 -45.81 -5.27
CA GLN A 100 9.04 -46.68 -4.39
C GLN A 100 8.95 -46.15 -2.94
N ARG A 101 8.75 -47.06 -1.98
CA ARG A 101 8.83 -46.69 -0.55
C ARG A 101 10.29 -46.59 -0.14
N GLU A 102 10.69 -45.42 0.31
CA GLU A 102 12.04 -45.16 0.80
C GLU A 102 11.99 -44.62 2.24
N PRO A 103 12.86 -45.09 3.15
CA PRO A 103 12.93 -44.53 4.50
C PRO A 103 13.44 -43.10 4.43
N LEU A 104 12.81 -42.17 5.15
CA LEU A 104 13.18 -40.75 5.16
C LEU A 104 14.66 -40.49 5.53
N TYR A 105 15.27 -41.37 6.32
CA TYR A 105 16.68 -41.31 6.73
C TYR A 105 17.66 -42.03 5.78
N GLY A 106 17.19 -42.66 4.70
CA GLY A 106 18.06 -43.36 3.75
C GLY A 106 18.99 -42.42 2.98
N ASN A 107 20.27 -42.76 2.86
CA ASN A 107 21.26 -41.96 2.11
C ASN A 107 21.04 -41.99 0.59
N ASN A 108 20.21 -42.91 0.09
CA ASN A 108 19.99 -43.16 -1.33
C ASN A 108 19.16 -42.06 -2.03
N LEU A 109 18.36 -41.30 -1.26
CA LEU A 109 17.49 -40.24 -1.80
C LEU A 109 18.24 -38.96 -2.15
N SER A 110 19.19 -38.54 -1.31
CA SER A 110 19.92 -37.27 -1.45
C SER A 110 20.52 -37.04 -2.85
N PRO A 111 21.25 -37.98 -3.48
CA PRO A 111 21.91 -37.71 -4.77
C PRO A 111 20.93 -37.52 -5.94
N LEU A 112 19.67 -37.95 -5.82
CA LEU A 112 18.66 -37.82 -6.87
C LEU A 112 17.87 -36.49 -6.79
N LEU A 113 18.06 -35.73 -5.72
CA LEU A 113 17.37 -34.48 -5.45
C LEU A 113 18.10 -33.28 -6.03
N SER A 114 17.36 -32.23 -6.36
CA SER A 114 17.97 -30.90 -6.59
C SER A 114 18.66 -30.42 -5.32
N GLU A 115 19.59 -29.47 -5.43
CA GLU A 115 20.25 -28.87 -4.24
C GLU A 115 19.23 -28.34 -3.23
N ALA A 116 18.16 -27.69 -3.70
CA ALA A 116 17.07 -27.23 -2.86
C ALA A 116 16.30 -28.39 -2.20
N GLY A 117 16.09 -29.48 -2.94
CA GLY A 117 15.50 -30.73 -2.45
C GLY A 117 16.34 -31.39 -1.35
N GLN A 118 17.66 -31.45 -1.53
CA GLN A 118 18.60 -31.97 -0.52
C GLN A 118 18.59 -31.12 0.75
N ALA A 119 18.63 -29.80 0.60
CA ALA A 119 18.56 -28.88 1.73
C ALA A 119 17.25 -29.04 2.51
N GLN A 120 16.12 -29.20 1.82
CA GLN A 120 14.85 -29.47 2.47
C GLN A 120 14.83 -30.83 3.18
N LEU A 121 15.27 -31.90 2.53
CA LEU A 121 15.32 -33.23 3.13
C LEU A 121 16.16 -33.21 4.41
N LYS A 122 17.28 -32.47 4.41
CA LYS A 122 18.11 -32.24 5.60
C LYS A 122 17.36 -31.47 6.69
N ARG A 123 16.60 -30.43 6.35
CA ARG A 123 15.74 -29.69 7.31
C ARG A 123 14.68 -30.60 7.93
N ASP A 124 13.97 -31.37 7.12
CA ASP A 124 12.92 -32.29 7.56
C ASP A 124 13.48 -33.35 8.52
N ARG A 125 14.63 -33.95 8.17
CA ARG A 125 15.38 -34.87 9.06
C ARG A 125 15.75 -34.22 10.38
N THR A 126 16.28 -33.00 10.35
CA THR A 126 16.69 -32.27 11.57
C THR A 126 15.50 -31.97 12.47
N ARG A 127 14.38 -31.52 11.89
CA ARG A 127 13.16 -31.21 12.64
C ARG A 127 12.56 -32.45 13.31
N LEU A 128 12.52 -33.58 12.61
CA LEU A 128 12.02 -34.83 13.19
C LEU A 128 12.96 -35.37 14.28
N LEU A 129 14.27 -35.24 14.13
CA LEU A 129 15.22 -35.57 15.20
C LEU A 129 15.00 -34.71 16.44
N GLN A 130 14.76 -33.41 16.28
CA GLN A 130 14.43 -32.51 17.40
C GLN A 130 13.11 -32.89 18.07
N LEU A 131 12.07 -33.17 17.27
CA LEU A 131 10.76 -33.61 17.79
C LEU A 131 10.88 -34.95 18.53
N ASN A 132 11.62 -35.91 18.01
CA ASN A 132 11.89 -37.18 18.70
C ASN A 132 12.65 -36.99 20.01
N ARG A 133 13.63 -36.07 20.06
CA ARG A 133 14.32 -35.73 21.33
C ARG A 133 13.36 -35.11 22.35
N LEU A 134 12.48 -34.20 21.90
CA LEU A 134 11.46 -33.60 22.74
C LEU A 134 10.42 -34.63 23.22
N SER A 135 9.98 -35.55 22.36
CA SER A 135 9.03 -36.60 22.74
C SER A 135 9.64 -37.63 23.69
N GLN A 136 10.91 -37.99 23.49
CA GLN A 136 11.67 -38.86 24.40
C GLN A 136 11.83 -38.22 25.79
N SER A 137 12.01 -36.90 25.85
CA SER A 137 12.04 -36.17 27.14
C SER A 137 10.69 -36.14 27.86
N LEU A 138 9.59 -36.47 27.17
CA LEU A 138 8.21 -36.44 27.69
C LEU A 138 7.63 -37.84 28.00
N LEU A 139 8.45 -38.90 28.05
CA LEU A 139 8.05 -40.28 28.44
C LEU A 139 6.81 -40.85 27.71
N ILE A 140 6.57 -40.43 26.46
CA ILE A 140 5.60 -41.10 25.59
C ILE A 140 6.32 -42.26 24.94
N GLN A 141 5.88 -43.50 25.20
CA GLN A 141 6.45 -44.72 24.62
C GLN A 141 6.68 -44.55 23.11
N GLY A 142 7.95 -44.61 22.72
CA GLY A 142 8.40 -44.32 21.37
C GLY A 142 7.94 -45.41 20.39
N GLN A 143 6.85 -45.14 19.67
CA GLN A 143 6.67 -45.75 18.36
C GLN A 143 7.68 -45.11 17.41
N ASN A 144 8.79 -45.81 17.18
CA ASN A 144 9.67 -45.57 16.03
C ASN A 144 8.88 -45.87 14.74
N SER A 145 7.96 -44.99 14.37
CA SER A 145 7.42 -44.98 13.02
C SER A 145 8.55 -44.47 12.13
N SER A 146 9.23 -45.39 11.45
CA SER A 146 10.08 -45.01 10.33
C SER A 146 9.14 -44.40 9.29
N GLN A 147 9.01 -43.07 9.29
CA GLN A 147 8.20 -42.40 8.28
C GLN A 147 8.78 -42.76 6.90
N GLN A 148 8.01 -43.51 6.14
CA GLN A 148 8.33 -43.92 4.78
C GLN A 148 7.79 -42.84 3.84
N ILE A 149 8.59 -42.44 2.86
CA ILE A 149 8.17 -41.52 1.81
C ILE A 149 8.00 -42.31 0.53
N TYR A 150 6.96 -41.99 -0.24
CA TYR A 150 6.80 -42.51 -1.59
C TYR A 150 7.63 -41.67 -2.57
N VAL A 151 8.42 -42.31 -3.41
CA VAL A 151 9.29 -41.63 -4.38
C VAL A 151 8.88 -42.01 -5.79
N PHE A 152 8.39 -41.02 -6.53
CA PHE A 152 8.00 -41.17 -7.94
C PHE A 152 9.09 -40.60 -8.84
N LYS A 153 9.85 -41.48 -9.50
CA LYS A 153 11.06 -41.13 -10.26
C LYS A 153 10.75 -40.61 -11.68
N ALA A 154 9.74 -41.17 -12.33
CA ALA A 154 9.40 -40.87 -13.71
C ALA A 154 8.79 -39.47 -13.87
N PRO A 155 9.01 -38.78 -15.00
CA PRO A 155 8.17 -37.66 -15.40
C PRO A 155 6.75 -38.16 -15.73
N LEU A 156 5.73 -37.40 -15.33
CA LEU A 156 4.32 -37.68 -15.62
C LEU A 156 3.79 -36.62 -16.59
N VAL A 157 3.30 -37.06 -17.74
CA VAL A 157 2.65 -36.21 -18.74
C VAL A 157 1.20 -36.69 -18.88
N ALA A 158 0.25 -35.78 -18.69
CA ALA A 158 -1.18 -36.01 -18.69
C ALA A 158 -1.89 -34.81 -19.36
N VAL A 159 -1.36 -34.36 -20.49
CA VAL A 159 -1.90 -33.21 -21.23
C VAL A 159 -3.26 -33.57 -21.79
N GLN A 160 -4.29 -32.77 -21.50
CA GLN A 160 -5.67 -32.99 -21.95
C GLN A 160 -6.22 -34.38 -21.58
N THR A 161 -5.71 -34.98 -20.50
CA THR A 161 -6.17 -36.27 -19.96
C THR A 161 -7.43 -36.06 -19.11
N ARG A 162 -8.38 -36.99 -19.19
CA ARG A 162 -9.56 -37.00 -18.33
C ARG A 162 -9.44 -38.09 -17.28
N PHE A 163 -9.44 -37.71 -16.01
CA PHE A 163 -9.51 -38.62 -14.86
C PHE A 163 -10.94 -38.65 -14.35
N THR A 164 -11.61 -39.80 -14.43
CA THR A 164 -13.00 -39.94 -13.97
C THR A 164 -13.10 -40.26 -12.48
N GLY A 165 -12.10 -40.91 -11.90
CA GLY A 165 -11.96 -41.15 -10.46
C GLY A 165 -10.99 -40.18 -9.77
N ALA A 166 -10.71 -40.42 -8.50
CA ALA A 166 -9.86 -39.57 -7.69
C ALA A 166 -8.38 -39.80 -8.03
N VAL A 167 -7.61 -38.71 -8.19
CA VAL A 167 -6.16 -38.79 -8.38
C VAL A 167 -5.47 -38.55 -7.04
N GLN A 168 -4.78 -39.56 -6.53
CA GLN A 168 -4.13 -39.55 -5.22
C GLN A 168 -2.61 -39.59 -5.40
N GLY A 169 -1.90 -38.64 -4.80
CA GLY A 169 -0.45 -38.52 -4.82
C GLY A 169 0.07 -37.83 -3.56
N GLY A 170 -0.66 -37.96 -2.44
CA GLY A 170 -0.27 -37.40 -1.15
C GLY A 170 1.07 -37.98 -0.67
N ASP A 171 1.80 -37.23 0.16
CA ASP A 171 3.07 -37.64 0.79
C ASP A 171 4.10 -38.26 -0.19
N THR A 172 4.00 -37.87 -1.47
CA THR A 172 4.83 -38.40 -2.56
C THR A 172 5.86 -37.37 -2.99
N PHE A 173 7.09 -37.84 -3.20
CA PHE A 173 8.20 -37.09 -3.72
C PHE A 173 8.31 -37.32 -5.24
N PHE A 174 7.86 -36.35 -6.03
CA PHE A 174 7.96 -36.36 -7.49
C PHE A 174 9.32 -35.80 -7.91
N LEU A 175 10.18 -36.66 -8.44
CA LEU A 175 11.50 -36.27 -8.98
C LEU A 175 11.42 -35.76 -10.41
N GLY A 176 10.48 -36.30 -11.19
CA GLY A 176 10.19 -35.89 -12.56
C GLY A 176 9.30 -34.65 -12.63
N ARG A 177 9.16 -34.10 -13.84
CA ARG A 177 8.16 -33.06 -14.14
C ARG A 177 6.76 -33.66 -14.11
N VAL A 178 5.77 -32.86 -13.70
CA VAL A 178 4.35 -33.24 -13.76
C VAL A 178 3.65 -32.24 -14.67
N LEU A 179 3.23 -32.69 -15.86
CA LEU A 179 2.64 -31.87 -16.92
C LEU A 179 1.22 -32.35 -17.20
N ALA A 180 0.22 -31.69 -16.64
CA ALA A 180 -1.20 -32.01 -16.78
C ALA A 180 -1.99 -30.79 -17.29
N SER A 181 -1.44 -30.08 -18.27
CA SER A 181 -2.09 -28.92 -18.88
C SER A 181 -3.38 -29.34 -19.60
N GLY A 182 -4.47 -28.64 -19.35
CA GLY A 182 -5.79 -28.95 -19.92
C GLY A 182 -6.42 -30.25 -19.40
N ALA A 183 -5.87 -30.88 -18.36
CA ALA A 183 -6.42 -32.10 -17.79
C ALA A 183 -7.74 -31.85 -17.06
N VAL A 184 -8.62 -32.83 -17.02
CA VAL A 184 -9.92 -32.78 -16.32
C VAL A 184 -9.90 -33.77 -15.17
N PHE A 185 -10.15 -33.30 -13.95
CA PHE A 185 -10.22 -34.10 -12.73
C PHE A 185 -11.67 -34.13 -12.22
N ASP A 186 -12.41 -35.18 -12.57
CA ASP A 186 -13.83 -35.30 -12.24
C ASP A 186 -14.05 -35.47 -10.71
N GLN A 187 -13.20 -36.24 -10.02
CA GLN A 187 -13.25 -36.43 -8.56
C GLN A 187 -12.13 -35.69 -7.80
N GLY A 188 -11.48 -34.73 -8.46
CA GLY A 188 -10.46 -33.87 -7.84
C GLY A 188 -9.07 -34.50 -7.74
N LEU A 189 -8.13 -33.70 -7.20
CA LEU A 189 -6.71 -34.04 -7.09
C LEU A 189 -6.26 -33.92 -5.63
N SER A 190 -5.70 -35.00 -5.07
CA SER A 190 -5.15 -35.03 -3.71
C SER A 190 -3.63 -35.23 -3.74
N VAL A 191 -2.90 -34.16 -3.45
CA VAL A 191 -1.43 -34.10 -3.36
C VAL A 191 -0.97 -33.45 -2.05
N ALA A 192 -1.72 -33.68 -0.97
CA ALA A 192 -1.38 -33.19 0.36
C ALA A 192 -0.02 -33.74 0.81
N GLY A 193 0.86 -32.89 1.32
CA GLY A 193 2.22 -33.28 1.73
C GLY A 193 3.17 -33.67 0.57
N ALA A 194 2.72 -33.60 -0.68
CA ALA A 194 3.54 -33.94 -1.84
C ALA A 194 4.68 -32.94 -2.05
N ARG A 195 5.79 -33.42 -2.60
CA ARG A 195 7.00 -32.63 -2.87
C ARG A 195 7.37 -32.75 -4.34
N PHE A 196 7.38 -31.63 -5.06
CA PHE A 196 7.68 -31.58 -6.50
C PHE A 196 9.05 -30.96 -6.73
N ASN A 197 10.02 -31.80 -7.12
CA ASN A 197 11.42 -31.41 -7.35
C ASN A 197 11.62 -30.60 -8.62
N ARG A 198 10.71 -30.74 -9.58
CA ARG A 198 10.75 -30.11 -10.90
C ARG A 198 9.48 -29.32 -11.14
N ALA A 199 9.46 -28.55 -12.22
CA ALA A 199 8.32 -27.72 -12.59
C ALA A 199 7.04 -28.56 -12.75
N VAL A 200 5.94 -27.95 -12.33
CA VAL A 200 4.59 -28.53 -12.36
C VAL A 200 3.69 -27.64 -13.19
N ASP A 201 2.96 -28.24 -14.12
CA ASP A 201 2.09 -27.53 -15.06
C ASP A 201 0.67 -28.12 -15.04
N PHE A 202 -0.28 -27.36 -14.50
CA PHE A 202 -1.72 -27.60 -14.53
C PHE A 202 -2.46 -26.49 -15.30
N SER A 203 -1.78 -25.82 -16.25
CA SER A 203 -2.36 -24.71 -17.00
C SER A 203 -3.61 -25.17 -17.75
N GLY A 204 -4.74 -24.48 -17.59
CA GLY A 204 -6.02 -24.82 -18.22
C GLY A 204 -6.72 -26.06 -17.67
N ALA A 205 -6.26 -26.65 -16.55
CA ALA A 205 -6.91 -27.84 -15.97
C ALA A 205 -8.28 -27.51 -15.33
N ASP A 206 -9.23 -28.44 -15.39
CA ASP A 206 -10.57 -28.35 -14.76
C ASP A 206 -10.66 -29.30 -13.56
N PHE A 207 -10.73 -28.73 -12.35
CA PHE A 207 -10.86 -29.44 -11.08
C PHE A 207 -12.31 -29.37 -10.59
N ARG A 208 -13.09 -30.42 -10.86
CA ARG A 208 -14.53 -30.44 -10.56
C ARG A 208 -14.83 -30.62 -9.07
N GLN A 209 -14.11 -31.52 -8.40
CA GLN A 209 -14.20 -31.74 -6.94
C GLN A 209 -13.01 -31.14 -6.17
N GLY A 210 -12.34 -30.15 -6.77
CA GLY A 210 -11.31 -29.35 -6.10
C GLY A 210 -9.92 -29.98 -6.01
N VAL A 211 -9.03 -29.29 -5.29
CA VAL A 211 -7.61 -29.67 -5.12
C VAL A 211 -7.24 -29.69 -3.63
N GLN A 212 -6.65 -30.78 -3.16
CA GLN A 212 -6.09 -30.91 -1.81
C GLN A 212 -4.56 -30.94 -1.90
N ALA A 213 -3.92 -29.80 -1.68
CA ALA A 213 -2.46 -29.60 -1.75
C ALA A 213 -1.90 -29.05 -0.43
N LYS A 214 -2.56 -29.34 0.69
CA LYS A 214 -2.16 -28.91 2.04
C LYS A 214 -0.74 -29.36 2.34
N GLY A 215 0.11 -28.43 2.77
CA GLY A 215 1.51 -28.71 3.13
C GLY A 215 2.38 -29.22 1.99
N SER A 216 1.95 -29.07 0.73
CA SER A 216 2.75 -29.45 -0.44
C SER A 216 3.92 -28.48 -0.65
N LEU A 217 4.98 -28.96 -1.30
CA LEU A 217 6.19 -28.19 -1.55
C LEU A 217 6.56 -28.23 -3.04
N PHE A 218 6.68 -27.07 -3.64
CA PHE A 218 7.09 -26.88 -5.03
C PHE A 218 8.46 -26.19 -5.08
N PHE A 219 9.48 -26.92 -5.53
CA PHE A 219 10.85 -26.38 -5.60
C PHE A 219 11.08 -25.46 -6.80
N GLU A 220 10.40 -25.75 -7.90
CA GLU A 220 10.51 -25.05 -9.19
C GLU A 220 9.19 -24.36 -9.54
N THR A 221 9.11 -23.76 -10.74
CA THR A 221 7.93 -23.03 -11.18
C THR A 221 6.67 -23.91 -11.19
N THR A 222 5.58 -23.36 -10.66
CA THR A 222 4.27 -24.02 -10.64
C THR A 222 3.27 -23.19 -11.45
N ARG A 223 2.54 -23.84 -12.36
CA ARG A 223 1.54 -23.19 -13.22
C ARG A 223 0.15 -23.79 -12.99
N PHE A 224 -0.81 -22.92 -12.76
CA PHE A 224 -2.25 -23.17 -12.69
C PHE A 224 -3.00 -22.11 -13.52
N ASP A 225 -2.31 -21.43 -14.45
CA ASP A 225 -2.92 -20.35 -15.22
C ASP A 225 -4.07 -20.86 -16.09
N GLN A 226 -5.15 -20.10 -16.18
CA GLN A 226 -6.39 -20.50 -16.88
C GLN A 226 -7.09 -21.74 -16.30
N GLY A 227 -6.71 -22.22 -15.11
CA GLY A 227 -7.37 -23.36 -14.46
C GLY A 227 -8.77 -23.03 -13.93
N GLN A 228 -9.63 -24.04 -13.81
CA GLN A 228 -10.97 -23.94 -13.24
C GLN A 228 -11.08 -24.75 -11.94
N PHE A 229 -11.41 -24.10 -10.83
CA PHE A 229 -11.57 -24.74 -9.51
C PHE A 229 -13.04 -24.65 -9.07
N ARG A 230 -13.83 -25.70 -9.32
CA ARG A 230 -15.29 -25.65 -9.15
C ARG A 230 -15.78 -25.82 -7.71
N SER A 231 -15.18 -26.74 -6.94
CA SER A 231 -15.63 -27.11 -5.57
C SER A 231 -14.72 -26.57 -4.45
N GLY A 232 -13.62 -25.91 -4.80
CA GLY A 232 -12.67 -25.28 -3.87
C GLY A 232 -11.25 -25.83 -3.97
N ALA A 233 -10.28 -25.18 -3.32
CA ALA A 233 -8.88 -25.60 -3.35
C ALA A 233 -8.16 -25.32 -2.03
N ASN A 234 -7.41 -26.29 -1.53
CA ASN A 234 -6.73 -26.21 -0.25
C ASN A 234 -5.21 -26.33 -0.44
N PHE A 235 -4.53 -25.19 -0.40
CA PHE A 235 -3.08 -25.04 -0.41
C PHE A 235 -2.54 -24.60 0.96
N GLN A 236 -3.27 -24.88 2.04
CA GLN A 236 -2.90 -24.41 3.37
C GLN A 236 -1.51 -24.93 3.75
N GLY A 237 -0.61 -24.01 4.12
CA GLY A 237 0.77 -24.33 4.47
C GLY A 237 1.63 -24.83 3.31
N ALA A 238 1.18 -24.71 2.06
CA ALA A 238 1.98 -25.03 0.89
C ALA A 238 3.17 -24.05 0.76
N GLU A 239 4.26 -24.52 0.16
CA GLU A 239 5.45 -23.72 -0.05
C GLU A 239 5.85 -23.69 -1.54
N PHE A 240 5.98 -22.48 -2.07
CA PHE A 240 6.41 -22.21 -3.45
C PHE A 240 7.79 -21.56 -3.42
N LYS A 241 8.83 -22.34 -3.75
CA LYS A 241 10.22 -21.86 -3.73
C LYS A 241 10.56 -20.98 -4.94
N ALA A 242 9.94 -21.25 -6.07
CA ALA A 242 10.04 -20.43 -7.28
C ALA A 242 8.70 -19.75 -7.59
N ASN A 243 8.58 -19.15 -8.77
CA ASN A 243 7.38 -18.43 -9.18
C ASN A 243 6.18 -19.37 -9.30
N ALA A 244 5.02 -18.90 -8.85
CA ALA A 244 3.75 -19.62 -8.94
C ALA A 244 2.74 -18.75 -9.68
N ASN A 245 2.18 -19.29 -10.78
CA ASN A 245 1.30 -18.57 -11.68
C ASN A 245 -0.11 -19.18 -11.68
N PHE A 246 -1.09 -18.41 -11.20
CA PHE A 246 -2.52 -18.69 -11.20
C PHE A 246 -3.29 -17.72 -12.10
N SER A 247 -2.61 -16.96 -12.96
CA SER A 247 -3.23 -15.91 -13.77
C SER A 247 -4.38 -16.46 -14.62
N ARG A 248 -5.46 -15.67 -14.78
CA ARG A 248 -6.67 -16.04 -15.52
C ARG A 248 -7.41 -17.28 -15.00
N ALA A 249 -7.09 -17.78 -13.81
CA ALA A 249 -7.83 -18.89 -13.19
C ALA A 249 -9.21 -18.43 -12.67
N VAL A 250 -10.17 -19.35 -12.69
CA VAL A 250 -11.52 -19.17 -12.12
C VAL A 250 -11.65 -20.03 -10.88
N LEU A 251 -11.82 -19.39 -9.73
CA LEU A 251 -11.96 -20.03 -8.42
C LEU A 251 -13.39 -19.86 -7.92
N ALA A 252 -14.24 -20.85 -8.26
CA ALA A 252 -15.65 -20.83 -7.93
C ALA A 252 -15.91 -21.21 -6.47
N GLY A 253 -15.19 -22.22 -5.98
CA GLY A 253 -15.25 -22.64 -4.58
C GLY A 253 -14.24 -21.92 -3.68
N GLU A 254 -14.41 -22.11 -2.37
CA GLU A 254 -13.51 -21.56 -1.36
C GLU A 254 -12.06 -22.00 -1.61
N THR A 255 -11.12 -21.05 -1.53
CA THR A 255 -9.71 -21.35 -1.77
C THR A 255 -8.84 -20.88 -0.62
N ASN A 256 -8.06 -21.80 -0.07
CA ASN A 256 -7.30 -21.60 1.15
C ASN A 256 -5.78 -21.74 0.94
N PHE A 257 -5.08 -20.61 0.92
CA PHE A 257 -3.63 -20.48 0.94
C PHE A 257 -3.09 -20.07 2.32
N SER A 258 -3.88 -20.22 3.40
CA SER A 258 -3.44 -19.79 4.74
C SER A 258 -2.14 -20.47 5.16
N ARG A 259 -1.22 -19.72 5.76
CA ARG A 259 0.13 -20.14 6.16
C ARG A 259 1.05 -20.54 4.99
N ALA A 260 0.66 -20.27 3.74
CA ALA A 260 1.52 -20.55 2.60
C ALA A 260 2.78 -19.68 2.62
N GLN A 261 3.88 -20.24 2.08
CA GLN A 261 5.17 -19.58 1.96
C GLN A 261 5.51 -19.37 0.49
N TRP A 262 5.64 -18.12 0.06
CA TRP A 262 5.92 -17.75 -1.33
C TRP A 262 7.31 -17.12 -1.39
N GLN A 263 8.31 -17.90 -1.79
CA GLN A 263 9.68 -17.41 -1.96
C GLN A 263 9.89 -16.78 -3.35
N GLY A 264 9.14 -17.23 -4.35
CA GLY A 264 9.05 -16.61 -5.67
C GLY A 264 7.90 -15.61 -5.79
N VAL A 265 7.71 -15.09 -7.01
CA VAL A 265 6.58 -14.23 -7.34
C VAL A 265 5.28 -15.05 -7.36
N ALA A 266 4.23 -14.51 -6.75
CA ALA A 266 2.89 -15.08 -6.79
C ALA A 266 2.01 -14.24 -7.73
N ASP A 267 1.60 -14.84 -8.86
CA ASP A 267 0.82 -14.15 -9.90
C ASP A 267 -0.61 -14.68 -9.95
N PHE A 268 -1.57 -13.83 -9.55
CA PHE A 268 -3.01 -14.04 -9.62
C PHE A 268 -3.68 -12.99 -10.52
N ALA A 269 -2.96 -12.44 -11.50
CA ALA A 269 -3.53 -11.46 -12.42
C ALA A 269 -4.74 -12.03 -13.19
N ARG A 270 -5.80 -11.22 -13.35
CA ARG A 270 -7.02 -11.58 -14.08
C ARG A 270 -7.76 -12.82 -13.54
N THR A 271 -7.59 -13.12 -12.26
CA THR A 271 -8.32 -14.21 -11.60
C THR A 271 -9.74 -13.77 -11.25
N THR A 272 -10.68 -14.73 -11.25
CA THR A 272 -12.06 -14.50 -10.78
C THR A 272 -12.33 -15.37 -9.57
N TRP A 273 -12.68 -14.75 -8.45
CA TRP A 273 -12.96 -15.42 -7.17
C TRP A 273 -14.44 -15.28 -6.86
N GLN A 274 -15.20 -16.36 -7.01
CA GLN A 274 -16.65 -16.35 -6.73
C GLN A 274 -16.94 -16.63 -5.25
N SER A 275 -15.96 -17.18 -4.53
CA SER A 275 -16.01 -17.49 -3.10
C SER A 275 -14.80 -16.89 -2.39
N THR A 276 -14.67 -17.19 -1.09
CA THR A 276 -13.66 -16.60 -0.21
C THR A 276 -12.24 -17.05 -0.58
N ALA A 277 -11.32 -16.09 -0.61
CA ALA A 277 -9.89 -16.30 -0.82
C ALA A 277 -9.11 -16.08 0.49
N PHE A 278 -8.60 -17.16 1.08
CA PHE A 278 -7.87 -17.09 2.35
C PHE A 278 -6.36 -17.12 2.14
N PHE A 279 -5.67 -16.08 2.62
CA PHE A 279 -4.21 -15.96 2.64
C PHE A 279 -3.67 -15.73 4.06
N MET A 280 -4.47 -16.04 5.09
CA MET A 280 -4.15 -15.73 6.48
C MET A 280 -2.78 -16.26 6.92
N ARG A 281 -1.97 -15.43 7.60
CA ARG A 281 -0.64 -15.80 8.11
C ARG A 281 0.33 -16.29 7.03
N SER A 282 0.11 -15.92 5.77
CA SER A 282 1.04 -16.25 4.69
C SER A 282 2.24 -15.32 4.70
N TYR A 283 3.32 -15.76 4.06
CA TYR A 283 4.51 -14.95 3.85
C TYR A 283 4.84 -14.87 2.37
N PHE A 284 4.93 -13.66 1.85
CA PHE A 284 5.36 -13.36 0.49
C PHE A 284 6.74 -12.70 0.55
N ALA A 285 7.78 -13.41 0.13
CA ALA A 285 9.13 -12.86 0.07
C ALA A 285 9.29 -11.86 -1.09
N ARG A 286 8.53 -12.08 -2.18
CA ARG A 286 8.51 -11.23 -3.39
C ARG A 286 7.11 -10.68 -3.67
N ALA A 287 6.98 -9.93 -4.75
CA ALA A 287 5.74 -9.27 -5.14
C ALA A 287 4.56 -10.26 -5.33
N LEU A 288 3.37 -9.80 -4.95
CA LEU A 288 2.09 -10.46 -5.14
C LEU A 288 1.25 -9.65 -6.12
N PHE A 289 0.80 -10.30 -7.20
CA PHE A 289 0.03 -9.64 -8.26
C PHE A 289 -1.43 -10.12 -8.27
N PHE A 290 -2.36 -9.18 -8.15
CA PHE A 290 -3.80 -9.36 -8.38
C PHE A 290 -4.29 -8.41 -9.48
N THR A 291 -3.42 -7.98 -10.39
CA THR A 291 -3.78 -7.00 -11.41
C THR A 291 -4.98 -7.48 -12.24
N GLU A 292 -6.02 -6.65 -12.35
CA GLU A 292 -7.27 -6.99 -13.04
C GLU A 292 -8.02 -8.21 -12.46
N ALA A 293 -7.75 -8.60 -11.21
CA ALA A 293 -8.50 -9.65 -10.54
C ALA A 293 -9.88 -9.16 -10.09
N ARG A 294 -10.85 -10.07 -10.06
CA ARG A 294 -12.23 -9.84 -9.60
C ARG A 294 -12.54 -10.71 -8.40
N PHE A 295 -12.96 -10.09 -7.30
CA PHE A 295 -13.36 -10.76 -6.08
C PHE A 295 -14.85 -10.53 -5.84
N ASP A 296 -15.69 -11.51 -6.21
CA ASP A 296 -17.11 -11.51 -5.83
C ASP A 296 -17.29 -11.98 -4.37
N GLY A 297 -16.38 -12.83 -3.87
CA GLY A 297 -16.27 -13.22 -2.46
C GLY A 297 -15.17 -12.46 -1.68
N PRO A 298 -15.07 -12.65 -0.35
CA PRO A 298 -14.10 -11.95 0.48
C PRO A 298 -12.63 -12.32 0.21
N LEU A 299 -11.72 -11.35 0.34
CA LEU A 299 -10.26 -11.55 0.30
C LEU A 299 -9.67 -11.36 1.71
N VAL A 300 -9.23 -12.46 2.33
CA VAL A 300 -8.75 -12.48 3.72
C VAL A 300 -7.22 -12.58 3.75
N LEU A 301 -6.55 -11.46 4.03
CA LEU A 301 -5.09 -11.29 4.09
C LEU A 301 -4.59 -11.05 5.53
N ARG A 302 -5.36 -11.43 6.54
CA ARG A 302 -5.01 -11.21 7.95
C ARG A 302 -3.65 -11.78 8.33
N GLN A 303 -2.87 -11.03 9.11
CA GLN A 303 -1.56 -11.45 9.62
C GLN A 303 -0.56 -11.88 8.52
N THR A 304 -0.81 -11.48 7.27
CA THR A 304 0.07 -11.76 6.14
C THR A 304 1.28 -10.84 6.19
N ARG A 305 2.43 -11.37 5.79
CA ARG A 305 3.70 -10.64 5.74
C ARG A 305 4.11 -10.44 4.29
N PHE A 306 4.28 -9.20 3.86
CA PHE A 306 4.71 -8.87 2.50
C PHE A 306 6.14 -8.36 2.52
N GLY A 307 7.04 -8.94 1.72
CA GLY A 307 8.43 -8.49 1.56
C GLY A 307 8.60 -7.41 0.50
N GLU A 308 7.74 -7.42 -0.51
CA GLU A 308 7.70 -6.50 -1.65
C GLU A 308 6.28 -5.94 -1.86
N PRO A 309 6.08 -4.96 -2.75
CA PRO A 309 4.76 -4.40 -3.02
C PRO A 309 3.71 -5.42 -3.49
N VAL A 310 2.46 -5.18 -3.11
CA VAL A 310 1.28 -5.95 -3.56
C VAL A 310 0.55 -5.12 -4.60
N ASN A 311 0.27 -5.72 -5.76
CA ASN A 311 -0.34 -5.03 -6.88
C ASN A 311 -1.83 -5.38 -7.01
N LEU A 312 -2.70 -4.45 -6.62
CA LEU A 312 -4.16 -4.53 -6.72
C LEU A 312 -4.69 -3.58 -7.82
N ARG A 313 -3.90 -3.31 -8.85
CA ARG A 313 -4.30 -2.42 -9.94
C ARG A 313 -5.51 -2.97 -10.69
N ASN A 314 -6.51 -2.12 -10.94
CA ASN A 314 -7.74 -2.47 -11.65
C ASN A 314 -8.49 -3.66 -11.03
N VAL A 315 -8.34 -3.89 -9.72
CA VAL A 315 -9.09 -4.93 -9.01
C VAL A 315 -10.54 -4.51 -8.84
N MET A 316 -11.46 -5.43 -9.08
CA MET A 316 -12.88 -5.26 -8.78
C MET A 316 -13.22 -6.00 -7.48
N LEU A 317 -13.63 -5.27 -6.45
CA LEU A 317 -14.09 -5.83 -5.19
C LEU A 317 -15.61 -5.78 -5.12
N GLY A 318 -16.26 -6.94 -5.08
CA GLY A 318 -17.69 -7.13 -4.85
C GLY A 318 -18.05 -7.38 -3.38
N SER A 319 -17.06 -7.68 -2.53
CA SER A 319 -17.26 -8.02 -1.11
C SER A 319 -16.16 -7.42 -0.23
N GLU A 320 -15.77 -8.07 0.85
CA GLU A 320 -14.81 -7.59 1.85
C GLU A 320 -13.34 -7.88 1.48
N ILE A 321 -12.44 -6.99 1.88
CA ILE A 321 -10.99 -7.27 1.97
C ILE A 321 -10.52 -7.04 3.41
N ASP A 322 -9.94 -8.07 4.03
CA ASP A 322 -9.45 -8.02 5.42
C ASP A 322 -7.92 -8.08 5.46
N LEU A 323 -7.29 -6.93 5.73
CA LEU A 323 -5.84 -6.76 5.92
C LEU A 323 -5.46 -6.62 7.40
N GLY A 324 -6.29 -7.12 8.32
CA GLY A 324 -6.07 -7.05 9.76
C GLY A 324 -4.72 -7.65 10.18
N ASP A 325 -3.89 -6.84 10.84
CA ASP A 325 -2.54 -7.19 11.31
C ASP A 325 -1.57 -7.64 10.21
N ALA A 326 -1.86 -7.30 8.96
CA ALA A 326 -0.89 -7.47 7.87
C ALA A 326 0.35 -6.60 8.11
N LEU A 327 1.52 -7.15 7.80
CA LEU A 327 2.80 -6.52 8.04
C LEU A 327 3.45 -6.08 6.73
N PHE A 328 3.77 -4.78 6.66
CA PHE A 328 4.43 -4.15 5.53
C PHE A 328 5.75 -3.53 6.01
N PRO A 329 6.93 -3.97 5.53
CA PRO A 329 8.18 -3.25 5.70
C PRO A 329 8.12 -1.91 4.94
N PRO A 330 9.02 -0.94 5.21
CA PRO A 330 9.00 0.37 4.56
C PRO A 330 9.06 0.36 3.03
N SER A 331 9.59 -0.71 2.42
CA SER A 331 9.66 -0.92 0.97
C SER A 331 8.38 -1.48 0.35
N ALA A 332 7.46 -2.02 1.15
CA ALA A 332 6.23 -2.65 0.67
C ALA A 332 5.03 -1.70 0.82
N TYR A 333 4.16 -1.72 -0.18
CA TYR A 333 2.94 -0.93 -0.23
C TYR A 333 1.88 -1.67 -1.07
N LEU A 334 0.62 -1.23 -0.95
CA LEU A 334 -0.50 -1.69 -1.75
C LEU A 334 -0.70 -0.73 -2.92
N ASN A 335 -0.37 -1.15 -4.14
CA ASN A 335 -0.71 -0.40 -5.34
C ASN A 335 -2.19 -0.64 -5.67
N VAL A 336 -3.04 0.37 -5.46
CA VAL A 336 -4.50 0.26 -5.66
C VAL A 336 -5.01 1.05 -6.85
N ALA A 337 -4.12 1.47 -7.77
CA ALA A 337 -4.49 2.29 -8.91
C ALA A 337 -5.63 1.65 -9.73
N GLY A 338 -6.70 2.40 -10.01
CA GLY A 338 -7.86 1.93 -10.78
C GLY A 338 -8.70 0.86 -10.09
N MET A 339 -8.51 0.59 -8.79
CA MET A 339 -9.37 -0.31 -8.03
C MET A 339 -10.82 0.21 -7.99
N GLU A 340 -11.78 -0.69 -8.14
CA GLU A 340 -13.22 -0.41 -8.15
C GLU A 340 -13.94 -1.19 -7.04
N PHE A 341 -14.80 -0.51 -6.27
CA PHE A 341 -15.62 -1.13 -5.23
C PHE A 341 -16.84 -0.25 -4.88
N SER A 342 -17.89 -0.88 -4.34
CA SER A 342 -19.12 -0.20 -3.88
C SER A 342 -19.09 0.06 -2.38
N LEU A 343 -19.38 1.29 -1.96
CA LEU A 343 -19.41 1.66 -0.53
C LEU A 343 -20.51 0.95 0.28
N GLU A 344 -21.52 0.43 -0.39
CA GLU A 344 -22.65 -0.25 0.26
C GLU A 344 -22.37 -1.72 0.53
N GLN A 345 -21.63 -2.36 -0.38
CA GLN A 345 -21.42 -3.82 -0.42
C GLN A 345 -20.01 -4.23 0.03
N THR A 346 -19.02 -3.36 -0.14
CA THR A 346 -17.61 -3.65 0.12
C THR A 346 -17.14 -2.98 1.41
N GLN A 347 -16.42 -3.74 2.24
CA GLN A 347 -15.69 -3.22 3.38
C GLN A 347 -14.19 -3.49 3.21
N ILE A 348 -13.39 -2.46 3.43
CA ILE A 348 -11.92 -2.57 3.43
C ILE A 348 -11.46 -2.45 4.88
N LEU A 349 -11.05 -3.57 5.47
CA LEU A 349 -10.61 -3.67 6.85
C LEU A 349 -9.08 -3.73 6.92
N GLY A 350 -8.52 -3.19 8.00
CA GLY A 350 -7.10 -3.24 8.28
C GLY A 350 -6.78 -2.70 9.67
N THR A 351 -5.51 -2.78 10.08
CA THR A 351 -5.08 -2.28 11.39
C THR A 351 -5.20 -0.75 11.46
N PRO A 352 -6.00 -0.20 12.39
CA PRO A 352 -6.21 1.23 12.52
C PRO A 352 -4.90 2.03 12.68
N GLY A 353 -4.81 3.17 12.00
CA GLY A 353 -3.66 4.07 11.97
C GLY A 353 -2.46 3.60 11.15
N LYS A 354 -2.52 2.38 10.59
CA LYS A 354 -1.45 1.79 9.78
C LYS A 354 -1.90 1.56 8.34
N ILE A 355 -3.11 1.04 8.13
CA ILE A 355 -3.57 0.58 6.82
C ILE A 355 -3.65 1.72 5.79
N GLY A 356 -4.07 2.92 6.20
CA GLY A 356 -4.11 4.09 5.32
C GLY A 356 -2.75 4.44 4.72
N ARG A 357 -1.67 4.17 5.46
CA ARG A 357 -0.28 4.54 5.08
C ARG A 357 0.32 3.69 3.99
N VAL A 358 -0.17 2.46 3.84
CA VAL A 358 0.38 1.50 2.88
C VAL A 358 -0.29 1.61 1.50
N PHE A 359 -1.43 2.29 1.37
CA PHE A 359 -2.05 2.53 0.08
C PHE A 359 -1.21 3.50 -0.76
N SER A 360 -0.98 3.12 -2.01
CA SER A 360 -0.22 3.89 -2.98
C SER A 360 -0.99 3.99 -4.30
N VAL A 361 -1.01 5.21 -4.84
CA VAL A 361 -1.59 5.54 -6.14
C VAL A 361 -0.59 6.44 -6.86
N PRO A 362 -0.27 6.17 -8.15
CA PRO A 362 0.78 6.91 -8.87
C PRO A 362 0.38 8.36 -9.20
N GLN A 363 -0.90 8.60 -9.49
CA GLN A 363 -1.43 9.90 -9.88
C GLN A 363 -2.88 10.08 -9.46
N LEU A 364 -3.31 11.33 -9.30
CA LEU A 364 -4.69 11.64 -8.93
C LEU A 364 -5.67 11.32 -10.07
N ALA A 365 -5.28 11.61 -11.32
CA ALA A 365 -6.11 11.41 -12.50
C ALA A 365 -6.53 9.94 -12.67
N GLY A 366 -7.84 9.69 -12.73
CA GLY A 366 -8.42 8.35 -12.83
C GLY A 366 -8.56 7.64 -11.48
N ASN A 367 -8.15 8.27 -10.38
CA ASN A 367 -8.19 7.70 -9.03
C ASN A 367 -8.93 8.62 -8.03
N GLU A 368 -9.56 9.71 -8.49
CA GLU A 368 -10.29 10.63 -7.61
C GLU A 368 -11.45 9.95 -6.87
N THR A 369 -12.25 9.16 -7.61
CA THR A 369 -13.37 8.41 -7.05
C THR A 369 -12.89 7.33 -6.09
N LEU A 370 -11.82 6.63 -6.45
CA LEU A 370 -11.17 5.62 -5.60
C LEU A 370 -10.76 6.22 -4.25
N LEU A 371 -9.97 7.31 -4.25
CA LEU A 371 -9.48 7.91 -3.01
C LEU A 371 -10.64 8.47 -2.15
N ARG A 372 -11.68 9.02 -2.78
CA ARG A 372 -12.89 9.47 -2.09
C ARG A 372 -13.65 8.31 -1.45
N ASN A 373 -13.77 7.18 -2.16
CA ASN A 373 -14.44 6.01 -1.63
C ASN A 373 -13.62 5.37 -0.51
N LEU A 374 -12.29 5.29 -0.63
CA LEU A 374 -11.41 4.83 0.44
C LEU A 374 -11.54 5.68 1.70
N GLU A 375 -11.53 7.01 1.55
CA GLU A 375 -11.77 7.93 2.67
C GLU A 375 -13.13 7.65 3.34
N ARG A 376 -14.21 7.55 2.57
CA ARG A 376 -15.56 7.29 3.09
C ARG A 376 -15.66 5.93 3.78
N ASN A 377 -15.04 4.89 3.22
CA ASN A 377 -14.95 3.57 3.84
C ASN A 377 -14.33 3.67 5.25
N PHE A 378 -13.14 4.28 5.37
CA PHE A 378 -12.47 4.40 6.67
C PHE A 378 -13.21 5.30 7.65
N ARG A 379 -13.90 6.35 7.19
CA ARG A 379 -14.77 7.17 8.06
C ARG A 379 -15.95 6.35 8.61
N ARG A 380 -16.59 5.52 7.77
CA ARG A 380 -17.70 4.64 8.19
C ARG A 380 -17.26 3.58 9.20
N LEU A 381 -16.00 3.12 9.09
CA LEU A 381 -15.38 2.19 10.03
C LEU A 381 -14.76 2.86 11.27
N GLU A 382 -15.00 4.18 11.46
CA GLU A 382 -14.42 4.98 12.55
C GLU A 382 -12.88 5.01 12.59
N GLN A 383 -12.22 4.61 11.50
CA GLN A 383 -10.76 4.67 11.31
C GLN A 383 -10.32 6.06 10.82
N ILE A 384 -10.50 7.06 11.69
CA ILE A 384 -10.30 8.48 11.36
C ILE A 384 -8.87 8.80 10.89
N SER A 385 -7.87 8.19 11.52
CA SER A 385 -6.45 8.40 11.18
C SER A 385 -6.11 7.92 9.77
N ASP A 386 -6.64 6.77 9.36
CA ASP A 386 -6.44 6.22 8.01
C ASP A 386 -7.19 7.03 6.96
N ALA A 387 -8.46 7.39 7.22
CA ALA A 387 -9.24 8.27 6.36
C ALA A 387 -8.51 9.60 6.10
N ASN A 388 -7.97 10.20 7.15
CA ASN A 388 -7.19 11.43 7.06
C ASN A 388 -5.92 11.25 6.23
N TYR A 389 -5.21 10.13 6.36
CA TYR A 389 -4.03 9.87 5.54
C TYR A 389 -4.38 9.69 4.04
N ILE A 390 -5.51 9.05 3.73
CA ILE A 390 -6.00 8.94 2.34
C ILE A 390 -6.32 10.32 1.77
N ALA A 391 -7.04 11.16 2.52
CA ALA A 391 -7.34 12.53 2.13
C ALA A 391 -6.05 13.36 1.92
N TYR A 392 -5.09 13.23 2.83
CA TYR A 392 -3.77 13.86 2.71
C TYR A 392 -3.05 13.41 1.43
N THR A 393 -3.08 12.12 1.12
CA THR A 393 -2.47 11.56 -0.09
C THR A 393 -3.11 12.13 -1.36
N ALA A 394 -4.44 12.27 -1.39
CA ALA A 394 -5.16 12.87 -2.50
C ALA A 394 -4.71 14.32 -2.76
N GLU A 395 -4.58 15.13 -1.71
CA GLU A 395 -4.13 16.51 -1.84
C GLU A 395 -2.65 16.63 -2.22
N ARG A 396 -1.79 15.73 -1.72
CA ARG A 396 -0.38 15.67 -2.14
C ARG A 396 -0.27 15.36 -3.64
N LEU A 397 -1.07 14.42 -4.14
CA LEU A 397 -1.12 14.10 -5.57
C LEU A 397 -1.70 15.27 -6.39
N ARG A 398 -2.69 15.99 -5.86
CA ARG A 398 -3.23 17.22 -6.47
C ARG A 398 -2.16 18.29 -6.59
N LEU A 399 -1.41 18.53 -5.53
CA LEU A 399 -0.31 19.50 -5.50
C LEU A 399 0.76 19.14 -6.54
N LYS A 400 1.14 17.86 -6.64
CA LYS A 400 2.08 17.37 -7.67
C LYS A 400 1.55 17.62 -9.08
N ALA A 401 0.27 17.32 -9.33
CA ALA A 401 -0.36 17.55 -10.62
C ALA A 401 -0.43 19.05 -10.98
N TRP A 402 -0.69 19.92 -10.01
CA TRP A 402 -0.68 21.37 -10.22
C TRP A 402 0.72 21.91 -10.45
N GLN A 403 1.73 21.43 -9.71
CA GLN A 403 3.12 21.77 -9.95
C GLN A 403 3.56 21.41 -11.37
N GLN A 404 3.18 20.22 -11.85
CA GLN A 404 3.43 19.77 -13.21
C GLN A 404 2.75 20.68 -14.26
N ARG A 405 1.54 21.20 -13.98
CA ARG A 405 0.87 22.17 -14.87
C ARG A 405 1.50 23.55 -14.85
N LEU A 406 2.06 23.99 -13.72
CA LEU A 406 2.70 25.30 -13.58
C LEU A 406 4.09 25.35 -14.21
N LEU A 407 4.89 24.31 -14.01
CA LEU A 407 6.30 24.23 -14.43
C LEU A 407 6.51 23.43 -15.72
N GLY A 408 5.56 22.56 -16.07
CA GLY A 408 5.67 21.69 -17.23
C GLY A 408 5.42 22.39 -18.55
N THR A 409 5.66 21.66 -19.63
CA THR A 409 5.43 22.12 -21.00
C THR A 409 4.10 21.60 -21.52
N ASN A 410 3.27 22.48 -22.07
CA ASN A 410 1.98 22.10 -22.63
C ASN A 410 2.15 21.50 -24.04
N ILE A 411 1.89 20.20 -24.20
CA ILE A 411 2.09 19.50 -25.48
C ILE A 411 1.19 20.01 -26.61
N ASN A 412 0.03 20.59 -26.28
CA ASN A 412 -0.91 21.10 -27.30
C ASN A 412 -0.51 22.46 -27.87
N THR A 413 0.33 23.23 -27.17
CA THR A 413 0.67 24.62 -27.56
C THR A 413 2.17 24.88 -27.69
N ALA A 414 3.03 24.00 -27.16
CA ALA A 414 4.48 24.21 -27.17
C ALA A 414 5.10 24.12 -28.58
N PRO A 415 6.14 24.92 -28.88
CA PRO A 415 6.91 24.75 -30.11
C PRO A 415 7.79 23.50 -30.07
N VAL A 416 8.22 23.01 -31.24
CA VAL A 416 9.11 21.83 -31.37
C VAL A 416 10.36 21.98 -30.48
N ALA A 417 10.99 23.15 -30.48
CA ALA A 417 12.18 23.43 -29.66
C ALA A 417 11.94 23.32 -28.14
N ALA A 418 10.71 23.52 -27.66
CA ALA A 418 10.36 23.32 -26.26
C ALA A 418 10.15 21.83 -25.94
N LEU A 419 9.53 21.07 -26.85
CA LEU A 419 9.37 19.62 -26.70
C LEU A 419 10.74 18.90 -26.69
N VAL A 420 11.68 19.33 -27.53
CA VAL A 420 13.06 18.81 -27.53
C VAL A 420 13.76 19.08 -26.19
N ARG A 421 13.61 20.30 -25.64
CA ARG A 421 14.15 20.66 -24.30
C ARG A 421 13.60 19.79 -23.17
N VAL A 422 12.35 19.35 -23.28
CA VAL A 422 11.73 18.48 -22.27
C VAL A 422 12.35 17.08 -22.29
N GLY A 423 12.75 16.60 -23.47
CA GLY A 423 13.46 15.33 -23.63
C GLY A 423 13.03 14.49 -24.84
N PHE A 424 12.12 14.98 -25.69
CA PHE A 424 11.78 14.33 -26.96
C PHE A 424 12.93 14.47 -27.97
N THR A 425 13.05 13.51 -28.88
CA THR A 425 13.86 13.70 -30.09
C THR A 425 13.16 14.66 -31.05
N GLU A 426 13.90 15.21 -32.01
CA GLU A 426 13.33 16.13 -33.01
C GLU A 426 12.20 15.48 -33.83
N ALA A 427 12.41 14.22 -34.25
CA ALA A 427 11.40 13.43 -34.96
C ALA A 427 10.14 13.19 -34.11
N GLN A 428 10.30 12.83 -32.83
CA GLN A 428 9.18 12.65 -31.91
C GLN A 428 8.43 13.97 -31.67
N ALA A 429 9.16 15.08 -31.48
CA ALA A 429 8.57 16.39 -31.26
C ALA A 429 7.76 16.85 -32.49
N MET A 430 8.25 16.61 -33.70
CA MET A 430 7.49 16.85 -34.94
C MET A 430 6.23 16.00 -35.02
N ALA A 431 6.33 14.69 -34.71
CA ALA A 431 5.18 13.79 -34.73
C ALA A 431 4.09 14.21 -33.72
N VAL A 432 4.48 14.65 -32.51
CA VAL A 432 3.55 15.22 -31.52
C VAL A 432 2.85 16.47 -32.06
N VAL A 433 3.58 17.35 -32.75
CA VAL A 433 3.01 18.57 -33.35
C VAL A 433 2.08 18.24 -34.52
N GLN A 434 2.40 17.24 -35.33
CA GLN A 434 1.53 16.79 -36.42
C GLN A 434 0.24 16.15 -35.89
N GLN A 435 0.33 15.32 -34.85
CA GLN A 435 -0.85 14.67 -34.28
C GLN A 435 -1.80 15.66 -33.58
N ARG A 436 -1.28 16.67 -32.86
CA ARG A 436 -2.17 17.66 -32.22
C ARG A 436 -2.91 18.55 -33.21
N GLN A 437 -2.46 18.63 -34.48
CA GLN A 437 -3.17 19.36 -35.54
C GLN A 437 -4.41 18.59 -36.01
N THR A 438 -4.39 17.25 -35.97
CA THR A 438 -5.56 16.43 -36.30
C THR A 438 -6.50 16.27 -35.11
N GLN A 439 -5.95 15.99 -33.93
CA GLN A 439 -6.72 15.90 -32.69
C GLN A 439 -5.89 16.37 -31.49
N PRO A 440 -6.35 17.37 -30.72
CA PRO A 440 -5.62 17.80 -29.53
C PRO A 440 -5.58 16.68 -28.49
N PHE A 441 -4.46 16.57 -27.77
CA PHE A 441 -4.33 15.58 -26.71
C PHE A 441 -5.24 15.94 -25.53
N ILE A 442 -6.10 15.01 -25.13
CA ILE A 442 -6.96 15.13 -23.93
C ILE A 442 -6.12 14.92 -22.66
N GLY A 443 -5.12 14.04 -22.72
CA GLY A 443 -4.24 13.70 -21.61
C GLY A 443 -2.84 13.31 -22.12
N ILE A 444 -1.89 13.23 -21.19
CA ILE A 444 -0.49 12.90 -21.51
C ILE A 444 -0.32 11.47 -22.02
N GLU A 445 -1.23 10.54 -21.68
CA GLU A 445 -1.16 9.15 -22.14
C GLU A 445 -1.35 9.02 -23.65
N GLY A 446 -2.05 9.97 -24.29
CA GLY A 446 -2.21 10.00 -25.75
C GLY A 446 -0.88 10.13 -26.50
N VAL A 447 0.19 10.56 -25.83
CA VAL A 447 1.54 10.64 -26.39
C VAL A 447 2.10 9.25 -26.72
N LEU A 448 1.66 8.19 -26.03
CA LEU A 448 2.05 6.80 -26.36
C LEU A 448 1.50 6.34 -27.72
N GLY A 449 0.47 7.00 -28.24
CA GLY A 449 -0.07 6.74 -29.59
C GLY A 449 0.70 7.45 -30.70
N VAL A 450 1.69 8.28 -30.37
CA VAL A 450 2.49 9.03 -31.35
C VAL A 450 3.55 8.10 -31.97
N ALA A 451 3.65 8.13 -33.30
CA ALA A 451 4.67 7.36 -34.01
C ALA A 451 6.09 7.69 -33.50
N GLY A 452 6.83 6.65 -33.09
CA GLY A 452 8.21 6.78 -32.61
C GLY A 452 8.36 7.13 -31.12
N VAL A 453 7.28 7.28 -30.35
CA VAL A 453 7.35 7.40 -28.89
C VAL A 453 7.12 6.03 -28.24
N ASP A 454 8.18 5.45 -27.68
CA ASP A 454 8.09 4.22 -26.90
C ASP A 454 7.83 4.52 -25.41
N LEU A 455 7.61 3.46 -24.62
CA LEU A 455 7.37 3.59 -23.18
C LEU A 455 8.55 4.26 -22.46
N ALA A 456 9.78 4.01 -22.90
CA ALA A 456 10.98 4.59 -22.31
C ALA A 456 11.04 6.12 -22.53
N ALA A 457 10.77 6.57 -23.76
CA ALA A 457 10.66 7.98 -24.10
C ALA A 457 9.53 8.65 -23.32
N TYR A 458 8.36 8.01 -23.23
CA TYR A 458 7.24 8.53 -22.44
C TYR A 458 7.59 8.70 -20.96
N VAL A 459 8.19 7.69 -20.32
CA VAL A 459 8.59 7.75 -18.90
C VAL A 459 9.60 8.87 -18.64
N LYS A 460 10.49 9.16 -19.60
CA LYS A 460 11.47 10.25 -19.51
C LYS A 460 10.82 11.63 -19.47
N VAL A 461 9.71 11.82 -20.19
CA VAL A 461 9.07 13.14 -20.36
C VAL A 461 7.81 13.33 -19.51
N ARG A 462 7.14 12.26 -19.07
CA ARG A 462 5.79 12.29 -18.47
C ARG A 462 5.63 13.28 -17.32
N ASP A 463 6.65 13.43 -16.47
CA ASP A 463 6.60 14.29 -15.28
C ASP A 463 6.82 15.79 -15.61
N ARG A 464 7.20 16.10 -16.86
CA ARG A 464 7.55 17.46 -17.34
C ARG A 464 6.56 18.00 -18.38
N ILE A 465 5.58 17.20 -18.78
CA ILE A 465 4.58 17.57 -19.79
C ILE A 465 3.18 17.59 -19.21
N PHE A 466 2.28 18.36 -19.81
CA PHE A 466 0.84 18.27 -19.57
C PHE A 466 0.06 18.60 -20.85
N ALA A 467 -1.23 18.24 -20.90
CA ALA A 467 -2.08 18.44 -22.07
C ALA A 467 -3.30 19.31 -21.71
N LEU A 468 -3.38 20.53 -22.26
CA LEU A 468 -4.54 21.42 -22.15
C LEU A 468 -4.68 22.27 -23.42
N ASN A 469 -5.90 22.52 -23.89
CA ASN A 469 -6.12 23.31 -25.12
C ASN A 469 -5.67 24.78 -24.98
N ALA A 470 -6.04 25.43 -23.88
CA ALA A 470 -5.62 26.80 -23.56
C ALA A 470 -5.24 26.92 -22.09
N PHE A 471 -4.11 27.58 -21.82
CA PHE A 471 -3.63 27.83 -20.46
C PHE A 471 -3.15 29.28 -20.30
N PRO A 472 -4.10 30.23 -20.30
CA PRO A 472 -3.81 31.67 -20.24
C PRO A 472 -3.14 32.06 -18.92
N LEU A 473 -2.48 33.21 -18.91
CA LEU A 473 -1.77 33.73 -17.74
C LEU A 473 -2.67 33.88 -16.52
N THR A 474 -3.93 34.28 -16.70
CA THR A 474 -4.91 34.38 -15.61
C THR A 474 -5.13 33.04 -14.91
N ARG A 475 -5.34 31.95 -15.67
CA ARG A 475 -5.45 30.59 -15.12
C ARG A 475 -4.15 30.10 -14.48
N ARG A 476 -3.00 30.54 -14.99
CA ARG A 476 -1.69 30.23 -14.36
C ARG A 476 -1.57 30.90 -13.00
N LEU A 477 -1.93 32.18 -12.89
CA LEU A 477 -1.88 32.94 -11.65
C LEU A 477 -2.85 32.38 -10.61
N THR A 478 -4.08 32.05 -11.00
CA THR A 478 -5.04 31.43 -10.07
C THR A 478 -4.57 30.06 -9.60
N LEU A 479 -4.04 29.23 -10.50
CA LEU A 479 -3.48 27.93 -10.13
C LEU A 479 -2.24 28.07 -9.23
N ALA A 480 -1.38 29.06 -9.47
CA ALA A 480 -0.21 29.32 -8.64
C ALA A 480 -0.61 29.73 -7.22
N LEU A 481 -1.64 30.57 -7.08
CA LEU A 481 -2.19 30.96 -5.79
C LEU A 481 -2.82 29.75 -5.06
N GLN A 482 -3.61 28.93 -5.77
CA GLN A 482 -4.19 27.69 -5.22
C GLN A 482 -3.10 26.71 -4.79
N TRP A 483 -2.05 26.55 -5.59
CA TRP A 483 -0.91 25.69 -5.28
C TRP A 483 -0.15 26.18 -4.05
N LEU A 484 0.07 27.49 -3.91
CA LEU A 484 0.72 28.08 -2.73
C LEU A 484 -0.11 27.84 -1.47
N TRP A 485 -1.42 28.09 -1.53
CA TRP A 485 -2.32 27.85 -0.39
C TRP A 485 -2.39 26.39 0.01
N LEU A 486 -2.62 25.49 -0.95
CA LEU A 486 -2.66 24.05 -0.68
C LEU A 486 -1.31 23.54 -0.18
N GLY A 487 -0.21 24.03 -0.76
CA GLY A 487 1.14 23.72 -0.32
C GLY A 487 1.40 24.14 1.13
N GLY A 488 0.96 25.33 1.51
CA GLY A 488 0.96 25.77 2.90
C GLY A 488 0.22 24.79 3.82
N LEU A 489 -1.00 24.39 3.48
CA LEU A 489 -1.77 23.43 4.28
C LEU A 489 -1.13 22.04 4.35
N VAL A 490 -0.62 21.52 3.24
CA VAL A 490 0.04 20.21 3.16
C VAL A 490 1.30 20.21 4.03
N VAL A 491 2.13 21.25 3.93
CA VAL A 491 3.42 21.34 4.64
C VAL A 491 3.23 21.68 6.12
N LEU A 492 2.32 22.60 6.45
CA LEU A 492 2.12 23.11 7.82
C LEU A 492 1.15 22.30 8.67
N SER A 493 0.31 21.42 8.10
CA SER A 493 -0.65 20.64 8.92
C SER A 493 -0.97 19.25 8.38
N ARG A 494 -0.27 18.78 7.34
CA ARG A 494 -0.67 17.62 6.53
C ARG A 494 -2.12 17.73 6.07
N TYR A 495 -2.50 18.91 5.58
CA TYR A 495 -3.87 19.21 5.18
C TYR A 495 -4.88 19.01 6.33
N GLY A 496 -4.54 19.51 7.53
CA GLY A 496 -5.41 19.48 8.71
C GLY A 496 -5.60 18.10 9.33
N THR A 497 -4.62 17.21 9.17
CA THR A 497 -4.71 15.83 9.67
C THR A 497 -3.78 15.54 10.84
N SER A 498 -2.82 16.45 11.10
CA SER A 498 -1.87 16.31 12.20
C SER A 498 -2.05 17.42 13.22
N PHE A 499 -2.65 17.07 14.36
CA PHE A 499 -2.76 17.98 15.51
C PHE A 499 -1.38 18.39 16.02
N GLY A 500 -0.46 17.44 16.22
CA GLY A 500 0.88 17.71 16.75
C GLY A 500 1.68 18.67 15.88
N LEU A 501 1.58 18.55 14.55
CA LEU A 501 2.28 19.43 13.61
C LEU A 501 1.65 20.84 13.62
N THR A 502 0.32 20.92 13.58
CA THR A 502 -0.41 22.20 13.68
C THR A 502 -0.08 22.91 14.99
N PHE A 503 -0.19 22.22 16.12
CA PHE A 503 0.17 22.75 17.45
C PHE A 503 1.65 23.17 17.55
N GLY A 504 2.54 22.43 16.88
CA GLY A 504 3.94 22.77 16.72
C GLY A 504 4.17 24.14 16.07
N LEU A 505 3.33 24.53 15.09
CA LEU A 505 3.36 25.89 14.52
C LEU A 505 3.14 26.92 15.63
N GLY A 506 2.10 26.68 16.45
CA GLY A 506 1.78 27.40 17.70
C GLY A 506 3.02 27.72 18.52
N LEU A 507 3.71 26.64 18.90
CA LEU A 507 4.89 26.66 19.75
C LEU A 507 6.10 27.38 19.15
N VAL A 508 6.17 27.54 17.82
CA VAL A 508 7.23 28.33 17.18
C VAL A 508 6.86 29.80 17.08
N ALA A 509 5.63 30.13 16.66
CA ALA A 509 5.28 31.53 16.44
C ALA A 509 5.07 32.31 17.75
N ILE A 510 4.51 31.69 18.80
CA ILE A 510 4.29 32.34 20.11
C ILE A 510 5.60 32.94 20.66
N PRO A 511 6.68 32.17 20.85
CA PRO A 511 7.95 32.73 21.34
C PRO A 511 8.61 33.68 20.34
N THR A 512 8.43 33.48 19.03
CA THR A 512 8.96 34.40 18.00
C THR A 512 8.36 35.79 18.15
N PHE A 513 7.02 35.89 18.24
CA PHE A 513 6.36 37.17 18.48
C PHE A 513 6.64 37.73 19.87
N ALA A 514 6.72 36.90 20.91
CA ALA A 514 7.06 37.35 22.26
C ALA A 514 8.44 38.02 22.30
N LEU A 515 9.45 37.44 21.65
CA LEU A 515 10.78 38.03 21.50
C LEU A 515 10.73 39.34 20.71
N MET A 516 9.94 39.41 19.63
CA MET A 516 9.75 40.63 18.84
C MET A 516 9.14 41.77 19.67
N PHE A 517 8.06 41.51 20.41
CA PHE A 517 7.44 42.53 21.26
C PHE A 517 8.33 42.94 22.42
N TRP A 518 9.02 42.00 23.06
CA TRP A 518 10.00 42.32 24.10
C TRP A 518 11.14 43.18 23.55
N LEU A 519 11.65 42.88 22.35
CA LEU A 519 12.68 43.68 21.70
C LEU A 519 12.18 45.12 21.44
N VAL A 520 10.97 45.27 20.89
CA VAL A 520 10.35 46.59 20.65
C VAL A 520 10.13 47.36 21.95
N ASP A 521 9.72 46.66 23.01
CA ASP A 521 9.46 47.26 24.32
C ASP A 521 10.73 47.66 25.08
N ARG A 522 11.81 46.88 24.99
CA ARG A 522 13.04 47.14 25.75
C ARG A 522 14.08 47.94 24.97
N TYR A 523 14.13 47.82 23.65
CA TYR A 523 15.13 48.49 22.82
C TYR A 523 14.57 49.73 22.11
N ARG A 524 14.50 50.87 22.83
CA ARG A 524 13.74 52.06 22.40
C ARG A 524 14.53 53.24 21.79
N ARG A 525 15.84 53.45 22.08
CA ARG A 525 16.64 54.53 21.42
C ARG A 525 18.16 54.53 21.72
N ARG A 526 18.86 55.35 20.92
CA ARG A 526 20.32 55.59 20.80
C ARG A 526 20.89 56.83 21.54
N ARG A 527 20.09 57.67 22.24
CA ARG A 527 20.55 59.01 22.73
C ARG A 527 20.32 59.34 24.22
N MET A 528 19.95 58.38 25.06
CA MET A 528 19.92 58.46 26.54
C MET A 528 20.17 57.03 27.07
N PRO A 529 20.53 56.79 28.36
CA PRO A 529 20.97 55.46 28.77
C PRO A 529 19.88 54.44 28.41
N PRO A 530 20.22 53.41 27.61
CA PRO A 530 19.25 52.40 27.22
C PRO A 530 18.70 51.75 28.50
N ILE A 531 17.38 51.59 28.58
CA ILE A 531 16.73 50.79 29.62
C ILE A 531 17.04 49.33 29.27
N LEU A 532 18.27 48.90 29.55
CA LEU A 532 18.68 47.52 29.35
C LEU A 532 17.90 46.67 30.35
N PRO A 533 17.19 45.62 29.89
CA PRO A 533 16.52 44.72 30.80
C PRO A 533 17.57 44.07 31.71
N PRO A 534 17.25 43.84 33.00
CA PRO A 534 18.17 43.14 33.89
C PRO A 534 18.52 41.78 33.30
N LEU A 535 19.78 41.34 33.45
CA LEU A 535 20.28 40.07 32.89
C LEU A 535 19.38 38.88 33.27
N ALA A 536 18.83 38.89 34.49
CA ALA A 536 17.88 37.88 34.95
C ALA A 536 16.60 37.82 34.12
N GLU A 537 16.02 38.96 33.74
CA GLU A 537 14.81 39.01 32.90
C GLU A 537 15.11 38.48 31.49
N GLY A 538 16.24 38.91 30.90
CA GLY A 538 16.69 38.42 29.60
C GLY A 538 16.94 36.91 29.58
N LEU A 539 17.55 36.36 30.65
CA LEU A 539 17.77 34.92 30.79
C LEU A 539 16.46 34.14 30.95
N TRP A 540 15.52 34.62 31.75
CA TRP A 540 14.22 33.95 31.93
C TRP A 540 13.37 33.98 30.66
N LEU A 541 13.29 35.12 29.98
CA LEU A 541 12.56 35.23 28.72
C LEU A 541 13.22 34.40 27.62
N GLY A 542 14.54 34.53 27.46
CA GLY A 542 15.32 33.79 26.46
C GLY A 542 15.22 32.29 26.70
N GLY A 543 15.34 31.83 27.95
CA GLY A 543 15.18 30.43 28.33
C GLY A 543 13.77 29.90 28.05
N GLY A 544 12.72 30.62 28.45
CA GLY A 544 11.33 30.23 28.18
C GLY A 544 11.01 30.16 26.68
N CYS A 545 11.48 31.14 25.91
CA CYS A 545 11.34 31.13 24.45
C CYS A 545 12.12 29.99 23.80
N ALA A 546 13.34 29.71 24.26
CA ALA A 546 14.15 28.61 23.77
C ALA A 546 13.50 27.24 24.02
N VAL A 547 12.85 27.04 25.18
CA VAL A 547 12.10 25.82 25.49
C VAL A 547 10.91 25.66 24.54
N LEU A 548 10.08 26.68 24.38
CA LEU A 548 8.91 26.62 23.47
C LEU A 548 9.33 26.41 22.01
N LEU A 549 10.34 27.15 21.54
CA LEU A 549 10.93 26.97 20.22
C LEU A 549 11.47 25.54 20.05
N GLY A 550 12.17 25.00 21.05
CA GLY A 550 12.67 23.63 21.04
C GLY A 550 11.56 22.59 20.89
N LEU A 551 10.46 22.75 21.64
CA LEU A 551 9.29 21.88 21.53
C LEU A 551 8.59 22.01 20.17
N GLY A 552 8.42 23.22 19.66
CA GLY A 552 7.84 23.49 18.35
C GLY A 552 8.68 22.93 17.20
N LEU A 553 10.01 23.13 17.25
CA LEU A 553 10.95 22.55 16.29
C LEU A 553 10.94 21.03 16.33
N ASN A 554 10.84 20.43 17.53
CA ASN A 554 10.72 18.99 17.68
C ASN A 554 9.41 18.45 17.07
N ALA A 555 8.29 19.16 17.24
CA ALA A 555 7.03 18.81 16.59
C ALA A 555 7.14 18.90 15.05
N LEU A 556 7.81 19.93 14.52
CA LEU A 556 8.05 20.10 13.08
C LEU A 556 8.97 19.04 12.47
N ARG A 557 9.83 18.36 13.25
CA ARG A 557 10.60 17.20 12.75
C ARG A 557 9.71 16.07 12.26
N SER A 558 8.48 15.97 12.77
CA SER A 558 7.52 14.98 12.31
C SER A 558 6.88 15.32 10.96
N ALA A 559 7.12 16.52 10.42
CA ALA A 559 6.65 16.93 9.10
C ALA A 559 7.35 16.16 7.98
N ASP A 560 6.65 15.96 6.87
CA ASP A 560 7.23 15.29 5.69
C ASP A 560 8.35 16.15 5.07
N TYR A 561 8.24 17.47 5.20
CA TYR A 561 9.21 18.46 4.69
C TYR A 561 9.53 19.52 5.76
N PRO A 562 10.34 19.21 6.78
CA PRO A 562 10.54 20.09 7.93
C PRO A 562 11.18 21.43 7.55
N LEU A 563 12.15 21.43 6.62
CA LEU A 563 12.81 22.65 6.16
C LEU A 563 11.85 23.55 5.35
N LEU A 564 11.00 22.96 4.51
CA LEU A 564 9.98 23.72 3.78
C LEU A 564 8.93 24.29 4.73
N ALA A 565 8.55 23.55 5.78
CA ALA A 565 7.64 24.04 6.81
C ALA A 565 8.22 25.24 7.55
N LEU A 566 9.50 25.17 7.96
CA LEU A 566 10.21 26.28 8.57
C LEU A 566 10.35 27.46 7.61
N GLY A 567 10.64 27.23 6.34
CA GLY A 567 10.70 28.29 5.33
C GLY A 567 9.36 29.00 5.17
N PHE A 568 8.27 28.25 5.04
CA PHE A 568 6.91 28.81 4.92
C PHE A 568 6.51 29.58 6.19
N LEU A 569 6.80 29.01 7.36
CA LEU A 569 6.58 29.69 8.64
C LEU A 569 7.41 30.98 8.74
N SER A 570 8.68 30.96 8.34
CA SER A 570 9.56 32.13 8.37
C SER A 570 9.05 33.25 7.47
N VAL A 571 8.54 32.92 6.28
CA VAL A 571 7.92 33.89 5.36
C VAL A 571 6.71 34.57 5.99
N LEU A 572 5.94 33.86 6.82
CA LEU A 572 4.81 34.45 7.55
C LEU A 572 5.25 35.26 8.78
N LEU A 573 6.27 34.81 9.51
CA LEU A 573 6.63 35.38 10.81
C LEU A 573 7.66 36.52 10.76
N VAL A 574 8.50 36.59 9.73
CA VAL A 574 9.69 37.46 9.76
C VAL A 574 9.59 38.72 8.89
N PRO A 575 9.26 38.68 7.59
CA PRO A 575 9.43 39.83 6.70
C PRO A 575 8.61 41.06 7.08
N VAL A 576 7.30 40.89 7.30
CA VAL A 576 6.40 41.99 7.66
C VAL A 576 6.71 42.50 9.07
N PRO A 577 6.85 41.65 10.11
CA PRO A 577 7.26 42.11 11.43
C PRO A 577 8.62 42.81 11.46
N ALA A 578 9.63 42.26 10.78
CA ALA A 578 10.96 42.87 10.72
C ALA A 578 10.95 44.24 10.04
N LEU A 579 10.15 44.42 8.97
CA LEU A 579 9.95 45.72 8.33
C LEU A 579 9.30 46.72 9.29
N LEU A 580 8.22 46.32 9.97
CA LEU A 580 7.52 47.18 10.93
C LEU A 580 8.43 47.57 12.11
N ILE A 581 9.14 46.60 12.68
CA ILE A 581 10.10 46.82 13.77
C ILE A 581 11.24 47.74 13.30
N GLY A 582 11.79 47.51 12.10
CA GLY A 582 12.83 48.35 11.52
C GLY A 582 12.40 49.81 11.34
N LEU A 583 11.15 50.03 10.92
CA LEU A 583 10.56 51.38 10.83
C LEU A 583 10.38 52.02 12.21
N VAL A 584 9.92 51.27 13.20
CA VAL A 584 9.80 51.72 14.62
C VAL A 584 11.18 52.13 15.15
N LEU A 585 12.20 51.28 14.97
CA LEU A 585 13.56 51.55 15.42
C LEU A 585 14.21 52.75 14.70
N LYS A 586 13.90 52.96 13.42
CA LYS A 586 14.38 54.12 12.63
C LYS A 586 13.79 55.44 13.12
N GLN A 587 12.50 55.47 13.48
CA GLN A 587 11.82 56.67 13.98
C GLN A 587 12.20 56.97 15.46
N GLY A 588 12.53 55.95 16.25
CA GLY A 588 12.90 56.06 17.66
C GLY A 588 11.69 56.39 18.56
N ARG A 589 11.92 56.93 19.77
CA ARG A 589 10.87 57.33 20.73
C ARG A 589 9.80 58.21 20.06
N TYR A 590 8.59 57.66 19.95
CA TYR A 590 7.41 58.30 19.34
C TYR A 590 6.78 59.39 20.21
N HIS A 591 6.99 59.36 21.53
CA HIS A 591 6.43 60.36 22.43
C HIS A 591 7.24 60.53 23.72
N ASP A 592 7.42 61.78 24.15
CA ASP A 592 8.07 62.16 25.41
C ASP A 592 7.24 61.84 26.68
N LEU A 593 5.98 61.39 26.53
CA LEU A 593 5.09 61.04 27.66
C LEU A 593 5.11 59.57 28.08
N MET A 594 5.84 58.71 27.37
CA MET A 594 5.96 57.29 27.72
C MET A 594 7.32 57.00 28.37
N ASP A 595 7.37 57.06 29.70
CA ASP A 595 8.54 56.65 30.49
C ASP A 595 8.49 55.16 30.89
N GLU A 596 7.33 54.49 30.73
CA GLU A 596 7.08 53.09 31.11
C GLU A 596 6.85 52.13 29.92
N SER A 597 6.41 50.88 30.12
CA SER A 597 6.19 49.87 29.05
C SER A 597 5.21 50.32 27.94
N TYR A 598 5.44 49.94 26.67
CA TYR A 598 4.42 50.09 25.60
C TYR A 598 3.19 49.20 25.83
N PHE A 599 3.33 48.24 26.75
CA PHE A 599 2.37 47.19 27.01
C PHE A 599 1.85 47.26 28.44
N VAL A 600 0.54 47.08 28.58
CA VAL A 600 -0.14 47.04 29.88
C VAL A 600 -0.60 45.63 30.25
N GLU A 601 -0.76 45.35 31.53
CA GLU A 601 -1.37 44.14 32.08
C GLU A 601 -2.70 44.46 32.78
N ASP A 602 -3.61 43.48 32.85
CA ASP A 602 -4.86 43.63 33.61
C ASP A 602 -4.55 43.56 35.11
N GLY A 603 -4.85 44.63 35.85
CA GLY A 603 -4.67 44.68 37.31
C GLY A 603 -5.65 43.81 38.10
N SER A 604 -6.59 43.13 37.42
CA SER A 604 -7.50 42.17 38.08
C SER A 604 -6.87 40.79 38.32
N LEU A 605 -7.55 39.97 39.13
CA LEU A 605 -7.12 38.59 39.40
C LEU A 605 -6.99 37.78 38.11
N ARG A 606 -5.92 36.98 38.00
CA ARG A 606 -5.74 36.03 36.90
C ARG A 606 -6.89 35.03 36.89
N GLN A 607 -7.72 35.09 35.85
CA GLN A 607 -8.85 34.19 35.66
C GLN A 607 -8.63 33.32 34.44
N LEU A 608 -8.92 32.02 34.58
CA LEU A 608 -8.99 31.12 33.44
C LEU A 608 -10.31 31.36 32.70
N ARG A 609 -10.26 32.10 31.59
CA ARG A 609 -11.44 32.41 30.75
C ARG A 609 -11.34 31.69 29.41
N LEU A 610 -12.43 31.00 29.03
CA LEU A 610 -12.62 30.42 27.70
C LEU A 610 -13.29 31.46 26.79
N LEU A 611 -12.50 32.37 26.23
CA LEU A 611 -13.00 33.48 25.41
C LEU A 611 -12.58 33.24 23.95
N ILE A 612 -13.53 32.89 23.08
CA ILE A 612 -13.25 32.47 21.68
C ILE A 612 -12.65 33.63 20.87
N ALA A 613 -13.11 34.87 21.06
CA ALA A 613 -12.61 36.05 20.35
C ALA A 613 -12.74 37.33 21.19
N ARG A 614 -11.71 38.18 21.16
CA ARG A 614 -11.73 39.57 21.62
C ARG A 614 -10.94 40.39 20.59
N LEU A 615 -11.40 41.59 20.28
CA LEU A 615 -10.70 42.47 19.33
C LEU A 615 -9.66 43.32 20.08
N PRO A 616 -8.49 43.59 19.48
CA PRO A 616 -7.47 44.49 20.02
C PRO A 616 -7.91 45.94 19.80
N VAL A 617 -8.89 46.40 20.59
CA VAL A 617 -9.45 47.76 20.51
C VAL A 617 -9.19 48.51 21.81
N ILE A 618 -8.70 49.74 21.69
CA ILE A 618 -8.54 50.67 22.82
C ILE A 618 -9.93 51.08 23.31
N PRO A 619 -10.27 50.88 24.60
CA PRO A 619 -11.54 51.34 25.14
C PRO A 619 -11.69 52.84 24.96
N LYS A 620 -12.83 53.31 24.46
CA LYS A 620 -13.07 54.75 24.28
C LYS A 620 -13.12 55.52 25.60
N PHE A 621 -13.68 54.92 26.65
CA PHE A 621 -13.84 55.58 27.96
C PHE A 621 -12.64 55.33 28.88
N PRO A 622 -12.10 56.37 29.56
CA PRO A 622 -10.96 56.26 30.48
C PRO A 622 -11.15 55.25 31.61
N PHE A 623 -12.37 55.12 32.17
CA PHE A 623 -12.68 54.15 33.23
C PHE A 623 -12.30 52.70 32.90
N PHE A 624 -12.42 52.28 31.63
CA PHE A 624 -12.02 50.95 31.19
C PHE A 624 -10.51 50.81 30.94
N ARG A 625 -9.75 51.91 30.98
CA ARG A 625 -8.29 51.94 30.86
C ARG A 625 -7.63 51.87 32.24
N ASP A 626 -8.25 52.46 33.27
CA ASP A 626 -7.74 52.48 34.65
C ASP A 626 -7.60 51.09 35.30
N ARG A 627 -8.27 50.07 34.74
CA ARG A 627 -8.10 48.67 35.14
C ARG A 627 -6.72 48.09 34.77
N TYR A 628 -5.97 48.77 33.90
CA TYR A 628 -4.73 48.26 33.32
C TYR A 628 -3.53 49.03 33.84
N THR A 629 -2.47 48.30 34.20
CA THR A 629 -1.21 48.85 34.72
C THR A 629 -0.08 48.54 33.76
N TYR A 630 0.88 49.45 33.61
CA TYR A 630 2.07 49.17 32.79
C TYR A 630 2.90 48.02 33.34
N LEU A 631 3.61 47.31 32.48
CA LEU A 631 4.62 46.35 32.91
C LEU A 631 5.77 47.10 33.60
N LEU A 632 5.85 47.01 34.93
CA LEU A 632 6.89 47.70 35.70
C LEU A 632 8.28 47.24 35.27
N LEU A 633 9.22 48.16 35.07
CA LEU A 633 10.52 47.84 34.45
C LEU A 633 11.56 47.35 35.49
N ASP A 634 11.36 47.62 36.78
CA ASP A 634 12.39 47.48 37.85
C ASP A 634 12.19 46.28 38.81
N ARG A 635 11.38 45.28 38.44
CA ARG A 635 11.12 44.10 39.30
C ARG A 635 11.65 42.80 38.69
N ARG A 636 11.99 41.83 39.55
CA ARG A 636 12.37 40.46 39.14
C ARG A 636 11.13 39.71 38.66
N TRP A 637 10.80 39.86 37.38
CA TRP A 637 9.63 39.21 36.79
C TRP A 637 9.93 37.78 36.33
N ASN A 638 8.88 36.95 36.37
CA ASN A 638 8.89 35.61 35.78
C ASN A 638 8.47 35.70 34.29
N TRP A 639 9.02 34.83 33.44
CA TRP A 639 8.81 34.81 31.97
C TRP A 639 7.33 34.68 31.54
N LEU A 640 6.47 34.20 32.44
CA LEU A 640 5.01 34.09 32.25
C LEU A 640 4.32 35.41 31.93
N ASN A 641 4.94 36.56 32.22
CA ASN A 641 4.31 37.86 31.95
C ASN A 641 4.41 38.31 30.50
N TYR A 642 5.42 37.90 29.72
CA TYR A 642 5.47 38.19 28.29
C TYR A 642 4.77 37.12 27.44
N LEU A 643 4.68 35.90 27.97
CA LEU A 643 4.12 34.74 27.25
C LEU A 643 2.69 34.36 27.64
N ASP A 644 2.12 34.96 28.69
CA ASP A 644 0.77 34.75 29.24
C ASP A 644 0.08 33.42 28.82
N PHE A 645 0.23 32.39 29.64
CA PHE A 645 -0.26 31.03 29.40
C PHE A 645 -1.78 30.85 29.62
N SER A 646 -2.60 31.83 29.25
CA SER A 646 -4.05 31.62 29.20
C SER A 646 -4.40 30.62 28.08
N ILE A 647 -5.42 29.77 28.27
CA ILE A 647 -5.89 28.83 27.22
C ILE A 647 -6.25 29.56 25.92
N ASN A 648 -6.71 30.81 26.02
CA ASN A 648 -6.98 31.69 24.87
C ASN A 648 -5.71 31.98 24.03
N ASN A 649 -4.53 32.04 24.65
CA ASN A 649 -3.24 32.24 23.98
C ASN A 649 -2.59 30.95 23.47
N TRP A 650 -3.09 29.77 23.86
CA TRP A 650 -2.69 28.48 23.24
C TRP A 650 -3.47 28.22 21.93
N LEU A 651 -4.71 28.69 21.85
CA LEU A 651 -5.58 28.53 20.67
C LEU A 651 -5.33 29.60 19.61
N LYS A 652 -4.76 30.76 19.96
CA LYS A 652 -4.39 31.86 19.06
C LYS A 652 -2.89 32.07 19.11
N PHE A 653 -2.25 32.35 17.98
CA PHE A 653 -0.97 33.06 18.02
C PHE A 653 -1.23 34.43 18.66
N GLY A 654 -1.04 34.59 19.97
CA GLY A 654 -1.58 35.77 20.64
C GLY A 654 -0.86 36.15 21.92
N PHE A 655 -0.14 37.26 21.83
CA PHE A 655 0.05 38.19 22.93
C PHE A 655 -1.34 38.65 23.38
N ASN A 656 -1.60 38.68 24.69
CA ASN A 656 -2.94 39.01 25.18
C ASN A 656 -3.38 40.40 24.63
N ASP A 657 -4.51 40.46 23.91
CA ASP A 657 -5.11 41.69 23.29
C ASP A 657 -5.27 42.86 24.29
N ILE A 658 -5.14 42.56 25.57
CA ILE A 658 -5.23 43.47 26.69
C ILE A 658 -4.13 44.54 26.72
N ARG A 659 -2.99 44.37 26.04
CA ARG A 659 -1.80 45.19 26.31
C ARG A 659 -1.66 46.49 25.53
N LEU A 660 -2.50 46.75 24.53
CA LEU A 660 -2.47 47.98 23.70
C LEU A 660 -3.52 49.00 24.15
N ARG A 661 -3.39 49.61 25.35
CA ARG A 661 -4.48 50.47 25.88
C ARG A 661 -4.09 51.92 26.16
N ASP A 662 -2.87 52.30 25.85
CA ASP A 662 -2.44 53.69 25.99
C ASP A 662 -2.75 54.52 24.74
N GLN A 663 -3.11 55.78 24.96
CA GLN A 663 -3.45 56.77 23.93
C GLN A 663 -2.24 57.17 23.07
N HIS A 664 -1.02 56.85 23.51
CA HIS A 664 0.22 57.24 22.86
C HIS A 664 0.92 56.10 22.09
N VAL A 665 0.30 54.90 21.98
CA VAL A 665 0.92 53.77 21.28
C VAL A 665 1.10 54.07 19.79
N PRO A 666 2.33 53.88 19.24
CA PRO A 666 2.58 54.10 17.82
C PRO A 666 1.71 53.22 16.92
N GLY A 667 1.16 53.80 15.85
CA GLY A 667 0.35 53.06 14.88
C GLY A 667 1.08 51.87 14.23
N LEU A 668 2.42 51.91 14.13
CA LEU A 668 3.21 50.77 13.65
C LEU A 668 3.22 49.59 14.63
N ILE A 669 3.22 49.84 15.95
CA ILE A 669 3.11 48.78 16.97
C ILE A 669 1.69 48.20 16.93
N THR A 670 0.68 49.04 16.77
CA THR A 670 -0.71 48.59 16.55
C THR A 670 -0.81 47.72 15.29
N ALA A 671 -0.18 48.12 14.18
CA ALA A 671 -0.14 47.33 12.95
C ALA A 671 0.56 45.97 13.13
N LEU A 672 1.65 45.91 13.91
CA LEU A 672 2.34 44.67 14.24
C LEU A 672 1.44 43.71 15.04
N VAL A 673 0.67 44.22 16.01
CA VAL A 673 -0.27 43.40 16.78
C VAL A 673 -1.44 42.93 15.91
N TRP A 674 -2.00 43.79 15.05
CA TRP A 674 -3.05 43.37 14.10
C TRP A 674 -2.55 42.30 13.13
N TYR A 675 -1.28 42.37 12.71
CA TYR A 675 -0.65 41.34 11.89
C TYR A 675 -0.55 40.01 12.64
N GLN A 676 -0.06 40.02 13.88
CA GLN A 676 -0.03 38.82 14.73
C GLN A 676 -1.45 38.25 14.92
N TRP A 677 -2.43 39.10 15.23
CA TRP A 677 -3.82 38.69 15.46
C TRP A 677 -4.46 38.07 14.22
N GLY A 678 -4.22 38.64 13.02
CA GLY A 678 -4.69 38.09 11.75
C GLY A 678 -4.12 36.69 11.47
N LEU A 679 -2.81 36.49 11.71
CA LEU A 679 -2.20 35.16 11.64
C LEU A 679 -2.76 34.22 12.72
N GLY A 680 -2.99 34.73 13.93
CA GLY A 680 -3.60 34.00 15.03
C GLY A 680 -4.98 33.45 14.69
N LEU A 681 -5.82 34.23 14.03
CA LEU A 681 -7.13 33.80 13.57
C LEU A 681 -7.04 32.67 12.53
N LEU A 682 -6.13 32.79 11.56
CA LEU A 682 -5.87 31.74 10.58
C LEU A 682 -5.39 30.45 11.24
N TYR A 683 -4.52 30.56 12.25
CA TYR A 683 -4.08 29.43 13.04
C TYR A 683 -5.19 28.79 13.86
N THR A 684 -6.03 29.58 14.54
CA THR A 684 -7.17 29.04 15.29
C THR A 684 -8.13 28.32 14.35
N ALA A 685 -8.43 28.89 13.18
CA ALA A 685 -9.25 28.24 12.17
C ALA A 685 -8.62 26.91 11.71
N LEU A 686 -7.31 26.90 11.45
CA LEU A 686 -6.56 25.69 11.09
C LEU A 686 -6.57 24.64 12.20
N LEU A 687 -6.41 25.07 13.45
CA LEU A 687 -6.40 24.21 14.63
C LEU A 687 -7.77 23.60 14.89
N LEU A 688 -8.83 24.39 14.83
CA LEU A 688 -10.22 23.93 14.95
C LEU A 688 -10.58 22.98 13.81
N TRP A 689 -10.20 23.31 12.57
CA TRP A 689 -10.38 22.43 11.42
C TRP A 689 -9.60 21.11 11.56
N THR A 690 -8.40 21.16 12.14
CA THR A 690 -7.61 19.95 12.40
C THR A 690 -8.26 19.11 13.49
N LEU A 691 -8.65 19.72 14.60
CA LEU A 691 -9.32 19.05 15.72
C LEU A 691 -10.61 18.37 15.26
N SER A 692 -11.41 19.06 14.45
CA SER A 692 -12.68 18.58 13.91
C SER A 692 -12.48 17.34 13.00
N ARG A 693 -11.33 17.24 12.34
CA ARG A 693 -10.96 16.08 11.53
C ARG A 693 -10.29 14.95 12.31
N THR A 694 -9.66 15.22 13.44
CA THR A 694 -8.94 14.21 14.23
C THR A 694 -9.78 13.60 15.35
N ILE A 695 -10.74 14.34 15.90
CA ILE A 695 -11.57 13.90 17.02
C ILE A 695 -12.97 13.54 16.51
N PRO A 696 -13.39 12.26 16.60
CA PRO A 696 -14.75 11.85 16.24
C PRO A 696 -15.78 12.66 17.04
N GLY A 697 -16.88 13.09 16.40
CA GLY A 697 -17.98 13.80 17.06
C GLY A 697 -17.74 15.29 17.35
N LEU A 698 -16.49 15.78 17.35
CA LEU A 698 -16.21 17.20 17.62
C LEU A 698 -16.75 18.14 16.52
N ASN A 699 -16.86 17.67 15.28
CA ASN A 699 -17.52 18.40 14.19
C ASN A 699 -18.92 18.90 14.60
N LEU A 700 -19.69 18.07 15.32
CA LEU A 700 -21.03 18.43 15.75
C LEU A 700 -21.01 19.61 16.73
N LEU A 701 -19.95 19.80 17.52
CA LEU A 701 -19.86 20.91 18.49
C LEU A 701 -19.29 22.20 17.89
N ILE A 702 -18.52 22.13 16.81
CA ILE A 702 -17.82 23.28 16.21
C ILE A 702 -18.65 23.96 15.11
N TYR A 703 -19.55 23.24 14.43
CA TYR A 703 -20.35 23.76 13.31
C TYR A 703 -21.75 24.27 13.71
N PHE A 704 -22.06 24.41 15.00
CA PHE A 704 -23.28 25.08 15.48
C PHE A 704 -23.14 26.59 15.60
#